data_AF-A0A429SU59-F1
#
_entry.id   AF-A0A429SU59-F1
#
_cell.length_a   1.000
_cell.length_b   1.000
_cell.length_c   1.000
_cell.angle_alpha   90.00
_cell.angle_beta   90.00
_cell.angle_gamma   90.00
#
_symmetry.space_group_name_H-M   'P 1'
#
loop_
_entity.id
_entity.type
_entity.pdbx_description
1 polymer ?
#
loop_
_entity_poly.entity_id
_entity_poly.type
_entity_poly.pdbx_seq_one_letter_code
_entity_poly.pdbx_strand_id
1 'polypeptide(L)'
;MARRRWLPALRSLVTSTRQDTEAKQITWTGGYTSTSYAGTSNIWSTEGRADGWDVGRVVTEGYERVVWVYKAIDTMGKHASRLPLEVGVGLTEDGEFEQVIEDHPLLRVLNGRANPVETGAQFRKRLSAQILLSKRGAFVEVTRSNRGTITRLDLLPPDRVMPVPDPRGEYIAHYEFTTLHGEVRELDPERVRWIRDPHPTDPFSGVTPLEAAGISVELDHLSRLYNVAFIKNDARPGGIVAVDTSSLSDKEMDRLEARFLPGSEFAGHVSVVGSGPGGMNYVDLAARPREMAYEAAAQNAKIEILGAFGVPESVTGNAAGRTFDNAEQEEYGFWVHTELPHLELISNAFASDLGGLDRAIRFDTSTVEALELPRRKRRAEAREEWNAGLISADEYRRRAGLPAFDNAHTRALWISPQKAPVPARPEDAAALGIAGAGGPGQLPPGQAPADPNAPLPPATDASGDAAAAVAQARAESGQAAGGPGAAAAAVGAARSGASAEGQAGAATAAVQAARETEDQVPGDAAAAVAQALGVEVKALPGTSFEVTEQDFDRGQEAVAAALAPLFDRQEGVILARLRSPKSRKGTKFWKADGASDTRGGAGPLDIARVIGTDRWLEEIDSTVARVLAGVARTTAERTAAAFGAPEPPLQASGPIVALVLDAVAAAEQTAHAFLDTLATLLNQAQESTDDVEDLVALVRTAFTDMAPRTAASIAESAAVATVNGAADATATSLGPAIVRTWVTRRDDRVRAAHSAVDGTTLPVGDPFTVDGYAMRWPGDQLAPLHLTINCRCRLRYRPDGGEL
;
A
#
# COMPACT_ATOMS: atom_id res chain seq x y z
N MET A 1 8.80 -13.72 -30.24
CA MET A 1 9.12 -13.02 -28.98
C MET A 1 8.02 -12.01 -28.70
N ALA A 2 7.01 -12.40 -27.93
CA ALA A 2 5.84 -11.57 -27.67
C ALA A 2 6.21 -10.43 -26.70
N ARG A 3 6.03 -9.19 -27.14
CA ARG A 3 6.04 -8.01 -26.26
C ARG A 3 4.94 -8.24 -25.23
N ARG A 4 5.27 -8.41 -23.94
CA ARG A 4 4.28 -8.42 -22.85
C ARG A 4 3.67 -7.02 -22.73
N ARG A 5 2.70 -6.70 -23.58
CA ARG A 5 1.92 -5.46 -23.52
C ARG A 5 0.86 -5.61 -22.44
N TRP A 6 0.91 -4.70 -21.48
CA TRP A 6 -0.13 -4.56 -20.48
C TRP A 6 -1.37 -3.94 -21.16
N LEU A 7 -2.45 -4.72 -21.31
CA LEU A 7 -3.71 -4.28 -21.92
C LEU A 7 -4.71 -3.92 -20.80
N PRO A 8 -4.93 -2.63 -20.49
CA PRO A 8 -5.76 -2.20 -19.36
C PRO A 8 -7.20 -2.74 -19.42
N ALA A 9 -7.71 -3.00 -20.63
CA ALA A 9 -9.05 -3.52 -20.86
C ALA A 9 -9.30 -4.90 -20.22
N LEU A 10 -8.26 -5.71 -20.06
CA LEU A 10 -8.35 -7.05 -19.48
C LEU A 10 -8.54 -7.02 -17.95
N ARG A 11 -8.35 -5.87 -17.29
CA ARG A 11 -8.66 -5.71 -15.86
C ARG A 11 -10.11 -6.04 -15.54
N SER A 12 -11.03 -5.72 -16.45
CA SER A 12 -12.47 -5.99 -16.29
C SER A 12 -12.82 -7.49 -16.20
N LEU A 13 -11.93 -8.37 -16.65
CA LEU A 13 -12.11 -9.84 -16.57
C LEU A 13 -11.57 -10.43 -15.26
N VAL A 14 -10.72 -9.68 -14.55
CA VAL A 14 -10.06 -10.10 -13.30
C VAL A 14 -10.80 -9.55 -12.08
N THR A 15 -11.50 -8.42 -12.23
CA THR A 15 -12.33 -7.84 -11.18
C THR A 15 -13.74 -8.38 -11.28
N SER A 16 -14.11 -9.29 -10.37
CA SER A 16 -15.50 -9.66 -10.08
C SER A 16 -16.27 -8.42 -9.67
N THR A 17 -17.00 -7.79 -10.59
CA THR A 17 -17.97 -6.77 -10.23
C THR A 17 -19.18 -7.48 -9.66
N ARG A 18 -19.26 -7.54 -8.32
CA ARG A 18 -20.53 -7.74 -7.62
C ARG A 18 -21.54 -6.78 -8.25
N GLN A 19 -22.51 -7.31 -8.98
CA GLN A 19 -23.68 -6.51 -9.32
C GLN A 19 -24.57 -6.50 -8.08
N ASP A 20 -24.31 -5.54 -7.19
CA ASP A 20 -25.29 -5.18 -6.17
C ASP A 20 -26.58 -4.75 -6.90
N THR A 21 -27.64 -5.53 -6.72
CA THR A 21 -29.00 -5.22 -7.15
C THR A 21 -29.34 -3.78 -6.81
N GLU A 22 -29.58 -2.96 -7.85
CA GLU A 22 -30.25 -1.65 -7.84
C GLU A 22 -30.40 -0.96 -6.48
N ALA A 23 -29.28 -0.62 -5.85
CA ALA A 23 -29.24 0.55 -5.01
C ALA A 23 -28.71 1.66 -5.92
N LYS A 24 -29.52 2.71 -6.15
CA LYS A 24 -29.12 3.92 -6.86
C LYS A 24 -27.81 4.45 -6.26
N GLN A 25 -26.67 4.04 -6.83
CA GLN A 25 -25.39 4.64 -6.56
C GLN A 25 -25.21 5.77 -7.55
N ILE A 26 -25.33 6.98 -7.01
CA ILE A 26 -24.86 8.21 -7.63
C ILE A 26 -23.36 8.01 -7.89
N THR A 27 -23.01 7.78 -9.15
CA THR A 27 -21.63 7.64 -9.61
C THR A 27 -20.88 8.95 -9.40
N TRP A 28 -19.88 8.93 -8.52
CA TRP A 28 -18.74 9.83 -8.61
C TRP A 28 -17.54 9.00 -9.09
N THR A 29 -16.99 9.43 -10.22
CA THR A 29 -15.75 9.03 -10.90
C THR A 29 -14.79 8.04 -10.21
N GLY A 30 -14.53 6.92 -10.88
CA GLY A 30 -13.32 6.08 -10.72
C GLY A 30 -13.33 5.16 -9.50
N GLY A 31 -13.17 3.85 -9.71
CA GLY A 31 -13.04 2.86 -8.64
C GLY A 31 -11.91 3.22 -7.68
N TYR A 32 -12.29 3.79 -6.55
CA TYR A 32 -11.42 4.15 -5.45
C TYR A 32 -11.34 2.94 -4.51
N THR A 33 -10.33 2.09 -4.71
CA THR A 33 -9.92 1.16 -3.64
C THR A 33 -9.25 1.99 -2.56
N SER A 34 -9.43 1.74 -1.27
CA SER A 34 -8.93 2.67 -0.26
C SER A 34 -7.43 2.53 0.06
N THR A 35 -6.77 3.56 0.61
CA THR A 35 -5.47 3.38 1.32
C THR A 35 -5.65 2.49 2.56
N SER A 36 -6.87 2.46 3.11
CA SER A 36 -7.26 1.60 4.24
C SER A 36 -7.60 0.13 3.86
N TYR A 37 -7.88 -0.21 2.59
CA TYR A 37 -8.20 -1.59 2.20
C TYR A 37 -6.98 -2.51 2.20
N ALA A 38 -5.78 -1.95 2.41
CA ALA A 38 -4.55 -2.69 2.59
C ALA A 38 -4.47 -3.47 3.93
N GLY A 39 -5.42 -3.25 4.86
CA GLY A 39 -5.32 -3.68 6.26
C GLY A 39 -6.21 -4.85 6.71
N THR A 40 -7.07 -5.43 5.88
CA THR A 40 -8.05 -6.45 6.33
C THR A 40 -7.79 -7.86 5.78
N SER A 41 -6.71 -8.51 6.22
CA SER A 41 -6.69 -9.95 6.58
C SER A 41 -5.25 -10.47 6.84
N ASN A 42 -4.67 -10.11 7.97
CA ASN A 42 -3.45 -10.79 8.45
C ASN A 42 -3.83 -11.91 9.44
N ILE A 43 -4.48 -12.97 8.93
CA ILE A 43 -4.57 -14.25 9.65
C ILE A 43 -3.44 -15.13 9.14
N TRP A 44 -2.73 -15.78 10.06
CA TRP A 44 -1.69 -16.73 9.68
C TRP A 44 -2.31 -17.92 8.95
N SER A 45 -2.07 -18.06 7.63
CA SER A 45 -2.15 -19.29 6.77
C SER A 45 -2.62 -19.03 5.33
N THR A 46 -3.02 -17.82 4.95
CA THR A 46 -3.44 -17.47 3.58
C THR A 46 -2.29 -17.02 2.69
N GLU A 47 -2.21 -17.54 1.45
CA GLU A 47 -1.34 -17.03 0.39
C GLU A 47 -1.76 -15.60 -0.02
N GLY A 48 -0.81 -14.69 -0.30
CA GLY A 48 -1.07 -13.27 -0.65
C GLY A 48 -0.79 -12.23 0.45
N ARG A 49 -0.07 -12.64 1.50
CA ARG A 49 0.01 -12.05 2.84
C ARG A 49 0.63 -10.65 2.98
N ALA A 50 1.19 -10.09 1.92
CA ALA A 50 1.75 -8.74 1.91
C ALA A 50 1.45 -7.97 0.61
N ASP A 51 0.54 -8.48 -0.22
CA ASP A 51 0.13 -7.83 -1.49
C ASP A 51 -0.93 -6.74 -1.31
N GLY A 52 -1.51 -6.62 -0.11
CA GLY A 52 -2.46 -5.55 0.21
C GLY A 52 -1.81 -4.18 0.41
N TRP A 53 -0.59 -4.13 0.96
CA TRP A 53 0.13 -2.87 1.23
C TRP A 53 0.98 -2.45 0.04
N ASP A 54 0.33 -1.82 -0.94
CA ASP A 54 1.00 -1.21 -2.10
C ASP A 54 1.77 0.04 -1.66
N VAL A 55 3.06 -0.14 -1.37
CA VAL A 55 3.98 0.94 -0.97
C VAL A 55 4.00 2.07 -2.00
N GLY A 56 3.93 1.75 -3.30
CA GLY A 56 3.94 2.76 -4.35
C GLY A 56 2.72 3.68 -4.24
N ARG A 57 1.56 3.08 -4.03
CA ARG A 57 0.31 3.83 -3.82
C ARG A 57 0.30 4.61 -2.51
N VAL A 58 0.75 4.01 -1.41
CA VAL A 58 0.85 4.69 -0.11
C VAL A 58 1.75 5.92 -0.19
N VAL A 59 2.85 5.83 -0.95
CA VAL A 59 3.73 6.98 -1.20
C VAL A 59 3.02 8.04 -2.04
N THR A 60 2.40 7.69 -3.17
CA THR A 60 1.78 8.69 -4.04
C THR A 60 0.52 9.33 -3.45
N GLU A 61 -0.36 8.55 -2.83
CA GLU A 61 -1.64 9.04 -2.30
C GLU A 61 -1.54 9.53 -0.86
N GLY A 62 -0.76 8.86 -0.02
CA GLY A 62 -0.56 9.24 1.38
C GLY A 62 0.55 10.27 1.55
N TYR A 63 1.79 9.93 1.20
CA TYR A 63 2.93 10.80 1.48
C TYR A 63 3.01 12.04 0.58
N GLU A 64 2.91 11.88 -0.74
CA GLU A 64 3.14 12.98 -1.70
C GLU A 64 1.94 13.94 -1.81
N ARG A 65 0.72 13.48 -1.52
CA ARG A 65 -0.51 14.26 -1.68
C ARG A 65 -1.10 14.78 -0.37
N VAL A 66 -0.82 14.16 0.78
CA VAL A 66 -1.29 14.63 2.09
C VAL A 66 -0.19 15.38 2.82
N VAL A 67 -0.40 16.71 2.93
CA VAL A 67 0.59 17.66 3.44
C VAL A 67 1.07 17.32 4.86
N TRP A 68 0.15 16.87 5.72
CA TRP A 68 0.45 16.57 7.12
C TRP A 68 1.33 15.33 7.28
N VAL A 69 1.09 14.29 6.46
CA VAL A 69 1.93 13.08 6.42
C VAL A 69 3.32 13.42 5.93
N TYR A 70 3.43 14.13 4.80
CA TYR A 70 4.71 14.63 4.29
C TYR A 70 5.48 15.38 5.37
N LYS A 71 4.81 16.31 6.05
CA LYS A 71 5.43 17.20 7.02
C LYS A 71 5.85 16.47 8.31
N ALA A 72 5.08 15.51 8.79
CA ALA A 72 5.45 14.70 9.96
C ALA A 72 6.72 13.89 9.67
N ILE A 73 6.73 13.16 8.55
CA ILE A 73 7.86 12.33 8.12
C ILE A 73 9.11 13.18 7.79
N ASP A 74 8.94 14.33 7.12
CA ASP A 74 10.07 15.22 6.81
C ASP A 74 10.66 15.84 8.09
N THR A 75 9.83 16.19 9.08
CA THR A 75 10.28 16.70 10.38
C THR A 75 11.15 15.66 11.11
N MET A 76 10.63 14.45 11.33
CA MET A 76 11.39 13.36 11.98
C MET A 76 12.64 12.98 11.19
N GLY A 77 12.52 12.87 9.86
CA GLY A 77 13.66 12.58 8.98
C GLY A 77 14.76 13.66 9.03
N LYS A 78 14.40 14.94 9.19
CA LYS A 78 15.36 16.04 9.32
C LYS A 78 16.11 16.01 10.65
N HIS A 79 15.47 15.65 11.75
CA HIS A 79 16.13 15.48 13.03
C HIS A 79 17.15 14.32 12.97
N ALA A 80 16.74 13.15 12.49
CA ALA A 80 17.65 12.02 12.22
C ALA A 80 18.81 12.37 11.25
N SER A 81 18.58 13.25 10.28
CA SER A 81 19.61 13.72 9.36
C SER A 81 20.63 14.65 10.04
N ARG A 82 20.18 15.53 10.94
CA ARG A 82 20.99 16.61 11.51
C ARG A 82 21.91 16.11 12.62
N LEU A 83 21.45 15.17 13.44
CA LEU A 83 22.19 14.68 14.60
C LEU A 83 23.27 13.68 14.16
N PRO A 84 24.54 13.85 14.57
CA PRO A 84 25.58 12.85 14.33
C PRO A 84 25.39 11.65 15.26
N LEU A 85 25.85 10.47 14.83
CA LEU A 85 25.95 9.31 15.73
C LEU A 85 27.29 9.31 16.46
N GLU A 86 27.27 8.81 17.68
CA GLU A 86 28.44 8.54 18.50
C GLU A 86 28.39 7.11 19.04
N VAL A 87 29.57 6.53 19.24
CA VAL A 87 29.75 5.20 19.82
C VAL A 87 30.48 5.38 21.14
N GLY A 88 30.06 4.66 22.17
CA GLY A 88 30.75 4.68 23.45
C GLY A 88 30.65 3.39 24.22
N VAL A 89 31.37 3.36 25.35
CA VAL A 89 31.44 2.24 26.29
C VAL A 89 30.94 2.71 27.64
N GLY A 90 30.08 1.90 28.26
CA GLY A 90 29.48 2.21 29.56
C GLY A 90 28.43 3.32 29.49
N LEU A 91 27.49 3.32 30.43
CA LEU A 91 26.49 4.37 30.61
C LEU A 91 26.65 4.94 32.01
N THR A 92 26.77 6.26 32.13
CA THR A 92 26.70 6.97 33.42
C THR A 92 25.27 6.89 33.99
N GLU A 93 25.08 7.24 35.26
CA GLU A 93 23.74 7.34 35.88
C GLU A 93 22.80 8.28 35.10
N ASP A 94 23.35 9.23 34.36
CA ASP A 94 22.62 10.19 33.52
C ASP A 94 22.43 9.72 32.06
N GLY A 95 22.86 8.50 31.73
CA GLY A 95 22.72 7.90 30.39
C GLY A 95 23.71 8.42 29.35
N GLU A 96 24.83 9.03 29.78
CA GLU A 96 25.93 9.45 28.90
C GLU A 96 27.02 8.37 28.78
N PHE A 97 27.76 8.37 27.68
CA PHE A 97 28.89 7.44 27.54
C PHE A 97 30.03 7.83 28.48
N GLU A 98 30.53 6.86 29.26
CA GLU A 98 31.72 7.07 30.10
C GLU A 98 32.97 7.32 29.24
N GLN A 99 33.04 6.63 28.09
CA GLN A 99 34.07 6.84 27.10
C GLN A 99 33.47 6.89 25.70
N VAL A 100 33.70 7.99 24.98
CA VAL A 100 33.31 8.15 23.57
C VAL A 100 34.45 7.68 22.66
N ILE A 101 34.11 6.83 21.69
CA ILE A 101 35.03 6.34 20.65
C ILE A 101 34.88 7.27 19.44
N GLU A 102 35.89 8.11 19.22
CA GLU A 102 35.86 9.09 18.12
C GLU A 102 36.04 8.46 16.73
N ASP A 103 36.81 7.37 16.63
CA ASP A 103 37.12 6.74 15.34
C ASP A 103 36.63 5.29 15.27
N HIS A 104 35.44 5.11 14.68
CA HIS A 104 34.87 3.80 14.38
C HIS A 104 34.49 3.71 12.89
N PRO A 105 34.75 2.59 12.19
CA PRO A 105 34.43 2.45 10.76
C PRO A 105 32.97 2.73 10.42
N LEU A 106 32.04 2.31 11.30
CA LEU A 106 30.61 2.58 11.13
C LEU A 106 30.29 4.09 11.16
N LEU A 107 30.96 4.86 12.04
CA LEU A 107 30.75 6.31 12.13
C LEU A 107 31.22 7.03 10.87
N ARG A 108 32.30 6.55 10.23
CA ARG A 108 32.77 7.11 8.95
C ARG A 108 31.74 6.98 7.83
N VAL A 109 30.97 5.89 7.82
CA VAL A 109 29.93 5.62 6.83
C VAL A 109 28.63 6.34 7.18
N LEU A 110 28.19 6.25 8.45
CA LEU A 110 26.93 6.85 8.90
C LEU A 110 26.97 8.37 9.02
N ASN A 111 28.08 8.98 9.46
CA ASN A 111 28.22 10.44 9.57
C ASN A 111 28.87 11.08 8.33
N GLY A 112 29.74 10.33 7.63
CA GLY A 112 30.42 10.79 6.43
C GLY A 112 29.63 10.48 5.15
N ARG A 113 30.02 9.41 4.46
CA ARG A 113 29.43 9.00 3.17
C ARG A 113 28.97 7.55 3.25
N ALA A 114 27.64 7.35 3.15
CA ALA A 114 27.02 6.04 3.28
C ALA A 114 27.22 5.18 2.02
N ASN A 115 27.01 5.79 0.85
CA ASN A 115 27.15 5.13 -0.45
C ASN A 115 27.67 6.11 -1.52
N PRO A 116 27.93 5.65 -2.76
CA PRO A 116 28.44 6.53 -3.82
C PRO A 116 27.52 7.72 -4.17
N VAL A 117 26.23 7.66 -3.83
CA VAL A 117 25.24 8.67 -4.23
C VAL A 117 24.86 9.60 -3.07
N GLU A 118 24.88 9.10 -1.83
CA GLU A 118 24.29 9.73 -0.66
C GLU A 118 25.34 9.97 0.44
N THR A 119 25.22 11.13 1.09
CA THR A 119 25.91 11.40 2.34
C THR A 119 25.26 10.64 3.50
N GLY A 120 25.99 10.48 4.61
CA GLY A 120 25.46 9.85 5.82
C GLY A 120 24.17 10.51 6.32
N ALA A 121 24.12 11.84 6.30
CA ALA A 121 22.93 12.62 6.65
C ALA A 121 21.73 12.30 5.74
N GLN A 122 21.93 12.27 4.41
CA GLN A 122 20.89 11.93 3.45
C GLN A 122 20.38 10.49 3.65
N PHE A 123 21.30 9.56 3.88
CA PHE A 123 20.97 8.16 4.17
C PHE A 123 20.09 8.04 5.42
N ARG A 124 20.45 8.69 6.54
CA ARG A 124 19.65 8.66 7.77
C ARG A 124 18.27 9.28 7.59
N LYS A 125 18.17 10.37 6.82
CA LYS A 125 16.88 10.96 6.45
C LYS A 125 16.01 9.93 5.71
N ARG A 126 16.56 9.28 4.68
CA ARG A 126 15.84 8.31 3.86
C ARG A 126 15.47 7.05 4.65
N LEU A 127 16.36 6.59 5.53
CA LEU A 127 16.12 5.46 6.42
C LEU A 127 14.96 5.73 7.38
N SER A 128 15.00 6.88 8.06
CA SER A 128 13.92 7.35 8.94
C SER A 128 12.58 7.38 8.20
N ALA A 129 12.55 7.93 6.98
CA ALA A 129 11.33 7.98 6.16
C ALA A 129 10.82 6.58 5.77
N GLN A 130 11.68 5.64 5.37
CA GLN A 130 11.24 4.30 4.99
C GLN A 130 10.64 3.51 6.16
N ILE A 131 11.19 3.64 7.37
CA ILE A 131 10.65 3.02 8.58
C ILE A 131 9.22 3.50 8.84
N LEU A 132 8.98 4.81 8.67
CA LEU A 132 7.67 5.42 8.91
C LEU A 132 6.65 5.13 7.79
N LEU A 133 7.08 4.77 6.58
CA LEU A 133 6.19 4.54 5.42
C LEU A 133 5.84 3.06 5.19
N SER A 134 6.75 2.16 5.52
CA SER A 134 6.68 0.76 5.08
C SER A 134 6.32 -0.17 6.22
N LYS A 135 5.22 -0.91 6.06
CA LYS A 135 4.86 -2.01 6.96
C LYS A 135 5.90 -3.13 6.97
N ARG A 136 6.61 -3.35 5.86
CA ARG A 136 7.72 -4.32 5.79
C ARG A 136 8.97 -3.80 6.51
N GLY A 137 9.01 -2.56 6.97
CA GLY A 137 10.19 -1.91 7.54
C GLY A 137 11.17 -1.42 6.48
N ALA A 138 12.39 -1.14 6.94
CA ALA A 138 13.52 -0.72 6.12
C ALA A 138 14.60 -1.81 6.09
N PHE A 139 15.25 -1.97 4.93
CA PHE A 139 16.27 -2.98 4.72
C PHE A 139 17.59 -2.31 4.30
N VAL A 140 18.65 -2.48 5.09
CA VAL A 140 19.97 -1.91 4.82
C VAL A 140 20.94 -3.03 4.48
N GLU A 141 21.44 -3.05 3.24
CA GLU A 141 22.53 -3.93 2.80
C GLU A 141 23.87 -3.35 3.30
N VAL A 142 24.59 -4.14 4.09
CA VAL A 142 25.89 -3.80 4.67
C VAL A 142 26.99 -4.46 3.84
N THR A 143 27.77 -3.63 3.13
CA THR A 143 28.94 -4.10 2.40
C THR A 143 30.18 -3.99 3.28
N ARG A 144 30.87 -5.13 3.47
CA ARG A 144 32.13 -5.24 4.21
C ARG A 144 33.31 -5.50 3.27
N SER A 145 34.47 -4.97 3.62
CA SER A 145 35.75 -5.28 2.96
C SER A 145 36.24 -6.70 3.30
N ASN A 146 37.25 -7.19 2.59
CA ASN A 146 37.90 -8.49 2.87
C ASN A 146 38.45 -8.63 4.30
N ARG A 147 38.66 -7.50 5.01
CA ARG A 147 39.12 -7.48 6.41
C ARG A 147 37.97 -7.37 7.42
N GLY A 148 36.71 -7.50 6.96
CA GLY A 148 35.51 -7.41 7.79
C GLY A 148 35.04 -5.99 8.11
N THR A 149 35.78 -4.95 7.73
CA THR A 149 35.42 -3.54 7.97
C THR A 149 34.27 -3.10 7.08
N ILE A 150 33.26 -2.43 7.64
CA ILE A 150 32.12 -1.86 6.89
C ILE A 150 32.59 -0.71 6.02
N THR A 151 32.27 -0.76 4.73
CA THR A 151 32.69 0.26 3.75
C THR A 151 31.53 1.02 3.12
N ARG A 152 30.33 0.41 3.07
CA ARG A 152 29.18 0.99 2.37
C ARG A 152 27.87 0.45 2.97
N LEU A 153 26.87 1.33 3.04
CA LEU A 153 25.50 1.03 3.45
C LEU A 153 24.54 1.43 2.33
N ASP A 154 23.79 0.46 1.79
CA ASP A 154 22.78 0.69 0.77
C ASP A 154 21.40 0.41 1.32
N LEU A 155 20.54 1.43 1.31
CA LEU A 155 19.14 1.28 1.72
C LEU A 155 18.32 0.76 0.54
N LEU A 156 17.82 -0.45 0.68
CA LEU A 156 17.05 -1.18 -0.33
C LEU A 156 15.58 -0.71 -0.35
N PRO A 157 14.92 -0.67 -1.53
CA PRO A 157 13.50 -0.39 -1.62
C PRO A 157 12.65 -1.50 -0.95
N PRO A 158 11.72 -1.16 -0.04
CA PRO A 158 10.96 -2.17 0.72
C PRO A 158 9.91 -2.91 -0.10
N ASP A 159 9.50 -2.37 -1.25
CA ASP A 159 8.62 -3.02 -2.23
C ASP A 159 9.30 -4.22 -2.92
N ARG A 160 10.64 -4.24 -2.95
CA ARG A 160 11.45 -5.21 -3.70
C ARG A 160 12.21 -6.20 -2.83
N VAL A 161 12.07 -6.11 -1.51
CA VAL A 161 12.72 -7.02 -0.57
C VAL A 161 11.65 -7.86 0.13
N MET A 162 11.87 -9.17 0.17
CA MET A 162 11.01 -10.12 0.87
C MET A 162 11.82 -10.94 1.89
N PRO A 163 11.46 -10.91 3.19
CA PRO A 163 12.02 -11.84 4.16
C PRO A 163 11.44 -13.24 3.94
N VAL A 164 12.30 -14.23 3.75
CA VAL A 164 11.87 -15.62 3.58
C VAL A 164 12.03 -16.36 4.92
N PRO A 165 10.97 -16.95 5.48
CA PRO A 165 11.05 -17.71 6.73
C PRO A 165 11.85 -19.00 6.55
N ASP A 166 12.63 -19.40 7.55
CA ASP A 166 13.37 -20.66 7.48
C ASP A 166 12.45 -21.86 7.84
N PRO A 167 12.37 -22.89 6.98
CA PRO A 167 11.61 -24.11 7.27
C PRO A 167 12.14 -24.92 8.47
N ARG A 168 13.37 -24.66 8.97
CA ARG A 168 13.96 -25.38 10.11
C ARG A 168 13.70 -24.74 11.47
N GLY A 169 12.99 -23.61 11.50
CA GLY A 169 12.61 -22.93 12.73
C GLY A 169 13.57 -21.84 13.20
N GLU A 170 14.62 -21.50 12.44
CA GLU A 170 15.19 -20.16 12.55
C GLU A 170 14.18 -19.16 11.96
N TYR A 171 14.13 -17.92 12.46
CA TYR A 171 13.06 -17.00 12.04
C TYR A 171 13.16 -16.61 10.55
N ILE A 172 14.37 -16.45 9.99
CA ILE A 172 14.61 -15.98 8.62
C ILE A 172 15.73 -16.81 7.96
N ALA A 173 15.48 -17.38 6.78
CA ALA A 173 16.48 -18.10 5.98
C ALA A 173 17.37 -17.12 5.20
N HIS A 174 16.75 -16.27 4.38
CA HIS A 174 17.42 -15.27 3.54
C HIS A 174 16.44 -14.14 3.18
N TYR A 175 16.99 -13.07 2.61
CA TYR A 175 16.19 -12.01 2.00
C TYR A 175 16.28 -12.11 0.49
N GLU A 176 15.14 -12.04 -0.20
CA GLU A 176 15.08 -11.97 -1.65
C GLU A 176 14.94 -10.52 -2.08
N PHE A 177 15.92 -10.02 -2.85
CA PHE A 177 15.90 -8.68 -3.42
C PHE A 177 15.72 -8.73 -4.94
N THR A 178 14.63 -8.14 -5.42
CA THR A 178 14.35 -8.03 -6.86
C THR A 178 14.96 -6.76 -7.44
N THR A 179 15.91 -6.92 -8.35
CA THR A 179 16.53 -5.79 -9.06
C THR A 179 15.55 -5.12 -10.04
N LEU A 180 15.89 -3.92 -10.53
CA LEU A 180 15.05 -3.22 -11.51
C LEU A 180 14.82 -4.03 -12.82
N HIS A 181 15.74 -4.94 -13.15
CA HIS A 181 15.67 -5.79 -14.33
C HIS A 181 14.89 -7.09 -14.10
N GLY A 182 14.34 -7.29 -12.90
CA GLY A 182 13.55 -8.48 -12.54
C GLY A 182 14.39 -9.69 -12.12
N GLU A 183 15.71 -9.54 -11.96
CA GLU A 183 16.56 -10.59 -11.40
C GLU A 183 16.44 -10.60 -9.88
N VAL A 184 16.24 -11.79 -9.31
CA VAL A 184 16.17 -12.01 -7.86
C VAL A 184 17.56 -12.32 -7.32
N ARG A 185 18.00 -11.55 -6.31
CA ARG A 185 19.24 -11.77 -5.57
C ARG A 185 18.91 -12.26 -4.17
N GLU A 186 19.46 -13.42 -3.80
CA GLU A 186 19.42 -13.90 -2.43
C GLU A 186 20.51 -13.19 -1.60
N LEU A 187 20.10 -12.64 -0.47
CA LEU A 187 20.96 -11.93 0.48
C LEU A 187 20.94 -12.65 1.83
N ASP A 188 22.13 -12.96 2.34
CA ASP A 188 22.29 -13.59 3.65
C ASP A 188 21.74 -12.67 4.76
N PRO A 189 21.10 -13.21 5.81
CA PRO A 189 20.59 -12.42 6.93
C PRO A 189 21.66 -11.55 7.62
N GLU A 190 22.92 -12.01 7.66
CA GLU A 190 24.02 -11.25 8.24
C GLU A 190 24.40 -9.99 7.44
N ARG A 191 24.07 -9.94 6.15
CA ARG A 191 24.36 -8.79 5.28
C ARG A 191 23.28 -7.73 5.29
N VAL A 192 22.07 -8.06 5.76
CA VAL A 192 20.93 -7.14 5.75
C VAL A 192 20.56 -6.78 7.18
N ARG A 193 20.51 -5.49 7.50
CA ARG A 193 19.88 -5.00 8.74
C ARG A 193 18.44 -4.69 8.43
N TRP A 194 17.55 -5.45 9.04
CA TRP A 194 16.12 -5.25 8.93
C TRP A 194 15.61 -4.45 10.12
N ILE A 195 15.07 -3.27 9.85
CA ILE A 195 14.72 -2.26 10.84
C ILE A 195 13.22 -1.99 10.77
N ARG A 196 12.51 -2.21 11.88
CA ARG A 196 11.07 -2.00 12.00
C ARG A 196 10.65 -1.91 13.47
N ASP A 197 9.51 -1.27 13.70
CA ASP A 197 8.78 -1.43 14.96
C ASP A 197 8.00 -2.76 14.92
N PRO A 198 8.24 -3.72 15.83
CA PRO A 198 7.68 -5.06 15.72
C PRO A 198 6.14 -5.10 15.80
N HIS A 199 5.51 -5.82 14.87
CA HIS A 199 4.07 -6.09 14.94
C HIS A 199 3.73 -7.12 16.04
N PRO A 200 2.69 -6.90 16.86
CA PRO A 200 2.38 -7.76 18.00
C PRO A 200 1.98 -9.19 17.61
N THR A 201 1.41 -9.39 16.42
CA THR A 201 0.91 -10.70 15.96
C THR A 201 1.64 -11.25 14.75
N ASP A 202 2.43 -10.44 14.04
CA ASP A 202 3.09 -10.85 12.80
C ASP A 202 4.60 -10.65 12.91
N PRO A 203 5.37 -11.75 13.09
CA PRO A 203 6.82 -11.68 13.20
C PRO A 203 7.50 -11.14 11.95
N PHE A 204 6.86 -11.19 10.78
CA PHE A 204 7.44 -10.81 9.49
C PHE A 204 7.09 -9.38 9.04
N SER A 205 6.38 -8.65 9.89
CA SER A 205 5.86 -7.31 9.59
C SER A 205 6.19 -6.34 10.71
N GLY A 206 6.28 -5.06 10.36
CA GLY A 206 6.31 -3.96 11.31
C GLY A 206 4.95 -3.29 11.47
N VAL A 207 4.87 -2.38 12.43
CA VAL A 207 3.80 -1.37 12.57
C VAL A 207 4.32 -0.06 12.02
N THR A 208 3.47 0.69 11.32
CA THR A 208 3.77 2.05 10.90
C THR A 208 2.67 3.00 11.37
N PRO A 209 3.01 4.21 11.85
CA PRO A 209 2.04 5.26 12.16
C PRO A 209 1.10 5.58 10.98
N LEU A 210 1.58 5.42 9.74
CA LEU A 210 0.81 5.67 8.54
C LEU A 210 -0.32 4.65 8.33
N GLU A 211 -0.12 3.39 8.75
CA GLU A 211 -1.17 2.37 8.75
C GLU A 211 -2.26 2.73 9.76
N ALA A 212 -1.87 3.14 10.97
CA ALA A 212 -2.82 3.58 12.00
C ALA A 212 -3.62 4.82 11.57
N ALA A 213 -2.97 5.78 10.91
CA ALA A 213 -3.60 6.99 10.39
C ALA A 213 -4.32 6.79 9.05
N GLY A 214 -4.32 5.59 8.48
CA GLY A 214 -4.69 5.35 7.08
C GLY A 214 -6.06 5.92 6.69
N ILE A 215 -7.07 5.73 7.53
CA ILE A 215 -8.43 6.25 7.31
C ILE A 215 -8.47 7.78 7.36
N SER A 216 -7.75 8.40 8.29
CA SER A 216 -7.70 9.85 8.46
C SER A 216 -6.97 10.53 7.30
N VAL A 217 -5.85 9.93 6.85
CA VAL A 217 -5.10 10.35 5.64
C VAL A 217 -6.01 10.31 4.43
N GLU A 218 -6.77 9.22 4.31
CA GLU A 218 -7.68 9.00 3.22
C GLU A 218 -8.82 10.01 3.18
N LEU A 219 -9.43 10.26 4.34
CA LEU A 219 -10.48 11.25 4.50
C LEU A 219 -9.98 12.64 4.12
N ASP A 220 -8.79 13.06 4.56
CA ASP A 220 -8.20 14.35 4.15
C ASP A 220 -7.95 14.38 2.63
N HIS A 221 -7.40 13.31 2.04
CA HIS A 221 -7.13 13.23 0.61
C HIS A 221 -8.41 13.36 -0.22
N LEU A 222 -9.42 12.53 0.06
CA LEU A 222 -10.71 12.54 -0.62
C LEU A 222 -11.45 13.86 -0.44
N SER A 223 -11.43 14.42 0.77
CA SER A 223 -12.12 15.69 1.03
C SER A 223 -11.49 16.83 0.22
N ARG A 224 -10.17 16.84 0.04
CA ARG A 224 -9.48 17.80 -0.85
C ARG A 224 -9.82 17.57 -2.31
N LEU A 225 -9.82 16.32 -2.77
CA LEU A 225 -10.19 16.00 -4.15
C LEU A 225 -11.63 16.42 -4.46
N TYR A 226 -12.55 16.16 -3.54
CA TYR A 226 -13.93 16.61 -3.62
C TYR A 226 -14.00 18.13 -3.76
N ASN A 227 -13.29 18.88 -2.94
CA ASN A 227 -13.25 20.35 -3.05
C ASN A 227 -12.66 20.85 -4.36
N VAL A 228 -11.56 20.24 -4.83
CA VAL A 228 -10.96 20.60 -6.12
C VAL A 228 -11.96 20.37 -7.24
N ALA A 229 -12.64 19.23 -7.26
CA ALA A 229 -13.62 18.95 -8.30
C ALA A 229 -14.90 19.79 -8.13
N PHE A 230 -15.32 20.14 -6.92
CA PHE A 230 -16.39 21.11 -6.68
C PHE A 230 -16.04 22.49 -7.28
N ILE A 231 -14.81 22.98 -7.08
CA ILE A 231 -14.34 24.25 -7.67
C ILE A 231 -14.24 24.15 -9.19
N LYS A 232 -13.71 23.05 -9.73
CA LYS A 232 -13.67 22.80 -11.18
C LYS A 232 -15.07 22.79 -11.81
N ASN A 233 -16.06 22.36 -11.04
CA ASN A 233 -17.47 22.33 -11.43
C ASN A 233 -18.21 23.66 -11.18
N ASP A 234 -17.51 24.80 -11.23
CA ASP A 234 -18.07 26.16 -11.00
C ASP A 234 -18.81 26.30 -9.65
N ALA A 235 -18.38 25.56 -8.63
CA ALA A 235 -19.04 25.49 -7.33
C ALA A 235 -20.54 25.09 -7.43
N ARG A 236 -20.93 24.40 -8.50
CA ARG A 236 -22.28 23.87 -8.74
C ARG A 236 -22.25 22.35 -8.69
N PRO A 237 -22.87 21.74 -7.69
CA PRO A 237 -23.08 20.32 -7.66
C PRO A 237 -24.10 19.93 -8.74
N GLY A 238 -24.09 18.68 -9.18
CA GLY A 238 -25.02 18.21 -10.22
C GLY A 238 -26.47 18.41 -9.80
N GLY A 239 -27.29 18.95 -10.70
CA GLY A 239 -28.73 19.18 -10.49
C GLY A 239 -29.58 18.16 -11.23
N ILE A 240 -30.85 18.02 -10.84
CA ILE A 240 -31.85 17.32 -11.64
C ILE A 240 -32.87 18.33 -12.17
N VAL A 241 -33.13 18.29 -13.47
CA VAL A 241 -34.27 18.98 -14.07
C VAL A 241 -35.36 17.95 -14.31
N ALA A 242 -36.43 18.04 -13.51
CA ALA A 242 -37.64 17.26 -13.68
C ALA A 242 -38.49 17.88 -14.79
N VAL A 243 -38.86 17.10 -15.82
CA VAL A 243 -39.62 17.60 -16.98
C VAL A 243 -40.82 16.70 -17.25
N ASP A 244 -41.96 17.31 -17.56
CA ASP A 244 -43.18 16.60 -17.95
C ASP A 244 -43.00 15.80 -19.26
N THR A 245 -42.89 14.49 -19.14
CA THR A 245 -42.69 13.54 -20.26
C THR A 245 -43.94 13.30 -21.08
N SER A 246 -45.12 13.69 -20.59
CA SER A 246 -46.38 13.48 -21.33
C SER A 246 -46.50 14.36 -22.57
N SER A 247 -45.68 15.41 -22.67
CA SER A 247 -45.74 16.42 -23.74
C SER A 247 -44.50 16.47 -24.64
N LEU A 248 -43.47 15.69 -24.35
CA LEU A 248 -42.18 15.74 -25.04
C LEU A 248 -41.89 14.42 -25.77
N SER A 249 -41.40 14.53 -27.00
CA SER A 249 -40.87 13.39 -27.76
C SER A 249 -39.45 13.05 -27.35
N ASP A 250 -39.01 11.80 -27.61
CA ASP A 250 -37.64 11.35 -27.33
C ASP A 250 -36.58 12.28 -27.95
N LYS A 251 -36.83 12.79 -29.16
CA LYS A 251 -35.93 13.76 -29.82
C LYS A 251 -35.86 15.12 -29.12
N GLU A 252 -36.93 15.53 -28.44
CA GLU A 252 -36.95 16.77 -27.66
C GLU A 252 -36.28 16.60 -26.30
N MET A 253 -36.39 15.42 -25.69
CA MET A 253 -35.60 15.04 -24.52
C MET A 253 -34.11 15.02 -24.86
N ASP A 254 -33.70 14.36 -25.95
CA ASP A 254 -32.30 14.33 -26.40
C ASP A 254 -31.77 15.75 -26.68
N ARG A 255 -32.60 16.62 -27.25
CA ARG A 255 -32.24 18.03 -27.52
C ARG A 255 -32.15 18.85 -26.23
N LEU A 256 -32.99 18.56 -25.24
CA LEU A 256 -32.99 19.23 -23.95
C LEU A 256 -31.76 18.80 -23.15
N GLU A 257 -31.49 17.50 -23.11
CA GLU A 257 -30.26 16.93 -22.57
C GLU A 257 -29.05 17.53 -23.29
N ALA A 258 -29.04 17.60 -24.64
CA ALA A 258 -27.97 18.23 -25.43
C ALA A 258 -27.75 19.73 -25.15
N ARG A 259 -28.76 20.43 -24.62
CA ARG A 259 -28.65 21.84 -24.21
C ARG A 259 -28.14 22.01 -22.77
N PHE A 260 -28.37 21.01 -21.92
CA PHE A 260 -27.83 20.92 -20.57
C PHE A 260 -26.55 20.09 -20.49
N LEU A 261 -26.15 19.49 -21.61
CA LEU A 261 -24.85 18.85 -21.80
C LEU A 261 -23.76 19.91 -21.58
N PRO A 262 -22.71 19.57 -20.83
CA PRO A 262 -21.87 20.57 -20.21
C PRO A 262 -20.92 21.25 -21.19
N GLY A 263 -20.46 22.45 -20.80
CA GLY A 263 -19.30 23.11 -21.40
C GLY A 263 -18.00 22.33 -21.18
N SER A 264 -16.86 22.95 -21.49
CA SER A 264 -15.55 22.31 -21.76
C SER A 264 -15.01 21.27 -20.77
N GLU A 265 -15.56 21.10 -19.56
CA GLU A 265 -15.07 20.13 -18.56
C GLU A 265 -16.17 19.41 -17.72
N PHE A 266 -17.38 19.17 -18.23
CA PHE A 266 -18.43 18.48 -17.46
C PHE A 266 -18.89 19.16 -16.15
N ALA A 267 -18.59 20.45 -16.00
CA ALA A 267 -18.93 21.25 -14.82
C ALA A 267 -20.43 21.33 -14.55
N GLY A 268 -20.86 20.87 -13.38
CA GLY A 268 -22.23 21.03 -12.88
C GLY A 268 -23.30 20.28 -13.68
N HIS A 269 -22.97 19.09 -14.21
CA HIS A 269 -23.86 18.28 -15.04
C HIS A 269 -25.28 18.21 -14.47
N VAL A 270 -26.25 18.62 -15.29
CA VAL A 270 -27.66 18.61 -14.93
C VAL A 270 -28.32 17.42 -15.63
N SER A 271 -28.83 16.48 -14.84
CA SER A 271 -29.52 15.30 -15.40
C SER A 271 -30.99 15.63 -15.61
N VAL A 272 -31.51 15.36 -16.81
CA VAL A 272 -32.94 15.54 -17.11
C VAL A 272 -33.68 14.26 -16.74
N VAL A 273 -34.68 14.35 -15.86
CA VAL A 273 -35.48 13.20 -15.42
C VAL A 273 -36.94 13.45 -15.74
N GLY A 274 -37.62 12.43 -16.28
CA GLY A 274 -39.05 12.51 -16.53
C GLY A 274 -39.86 12.58 -15.24
N SER A 275 -40.72 13.59 -15.12
CA SER A 275 -41.68 13.77 -14.03
C SER A 275 -43.11 13.72 -14.57
N GLY A 276 -44.07 13.39 -13.69
CA GLY A 276 -45.51 13.37 -14.01
C GLY A 276 -46.07 14.77 -14.34
N PRO A 277 -47.39 14.90 -14.55
CA PRO A 277 -48.01 16.12 -15.07
C PRO A 277 -47.68 17.32 -14.18
N GLY A 278 -46.90 18.27 -14.69
CA GLY A 278 -46.40 19.36 -13.86
C GLY A 278 -45.08 19.98 -14.30
N GLY A 279 -45.05 20.59 -15.49
CA GLY A 279 -44.03 21.59 -15.87
C GLY A 279 -42.57 21.15 -15.77
N MET A 280 -41.66 22.15 -15.73
CA MET A 280 -40.22 21.95 -15.56
C MET A 280 -39.82 22.42 -14.16
N ASN A 281 -39.18 21.56 -13.38
CA ASN A 281 -38.73 21.88 -12.02
C ASN A 281 -37.25 21.54 -11.85
N TYR A 282 -36.46 22.49 -11.36
CA TYR A 282 -35.06 22.26 -11.02
C TYR A 282 -34.93 21.88 -9.55
N VAL A 283 -34.38 20.70 -9.28
CA VAL A 283 -34.08 20.23 -7.94
C VAL A 283 -32.57 20.28 -7.75
N ASP A 284 -32.14 21.15 -6.83
CA ASP A 284 -30.76 21.18 -6.35
C ASP A 284 -30.56 19.96 -5.43
N LEU A 285 -29.72 19.02 -5.86
CA LEU A 285 -29.40 17.82 -5.07
C LEU A 285 -28.33 18.10 -4.01
N ALA A 286 -27.74 19.29 -4.00
CA ALA A 286 -26.55 19.51 -3.21
C ALA A 286 -26.82 19.84 -1.75
N ALA A 287 -26.05 19.21 -0.87
CA ALA A 287 -25.67 19.83 0.39
C ALA A 287 -24.69 20.97 0.08
N ARG A 288 -24.92 22.17 0.64
CA ARG A 288 -23.99 23.29 0.45
C ARG A 288 -22.66 22.93 1.14
N PRO A 289 -21.48 23.28 0.59
CA PRO A 289 -20.19 23.00 1.26
C PRO A 289 -20.10 23.52 2.70
N ARG A 290 -20.81 24.62 3.00
CA ARG A 290 -20.92 25.20 4.35
C ARG A 290 -21.67 24.29 5.33
N GLU A 291 -22.53 23.40 4.84
CA GLU A 291 -23.31 22.42 5.62
C GLU A 291 -22.55 21.11 5.83
N MET A 292 -21.53 20.81 5.01
CA MET A 292 -20.72 19.58 5.13
C MET A 292 -19.60 19.64 6.18
N ALA A 293 -19.47 20.75 6.93
CA ALA A 293 -18.47 20.92 7.98
C ALA A 293 -17.03 20.55 7.58
N TYR A 294 -16.64 20.80 6.31
CA TYR A 294 -15.33 20.43 5.76
C TYR A 294 -14.15 20.92 6.62
N GLU A 295 -14.25 22.15 7.14
CA GLU A 295 -13.21 22.70 8.00
C GLU A 295 -12.97 21.82 9.23
N ALA A 296 -14.04 21.37 9.90
CA ALA A 296 -13.94 20.49 11.06
C ALA A 296 -13.37 19.11 10.66
N ALA A 297 -13.81 18.54 9.55
CA ALA A 297 -13.28 17.26 9.05
C ALA A 297 -11.77 17.34 8.74
N ALA A 298 -11.33 18.41 8.07
CA ALA A 298 -9.93 18.64 7.75
C ALA A 298 -9.08 18.90 9.01
N GLN A 299 -9.62 19.63 10.00
CA GLN A 299 -8.93 19.83 11.28
C GLN A 299 -8.82 18.53 12.08
N ASN A 300 -9.88 17.72 12.13
CA ASN A 300 -9.87 16.43 12.83
C ASN A 300 -8.88 15.46 12.16
N ALA A 301 -8.92 15.34 10.83
CA ALA A 301 -7.96 14.52 10.09
C ALA A 301 -6.52 14.98 10.33
N LYS A 302 -6.25 16.29 10.34
CA LYS A 302 -4.94 16.83 10.73
C LYS A 302 -4.52 16.37 12.13
N ILE A 303 -5.40 16.51 13.12
CA ILE A 303 -5.11 16.15 14.52
C ILE A 303 -4.84 14.64 14.65
N GLU A 304 -5.65 13.79 14.00
CA GLU A 304 -5.47 12.33 14.01
C GLU A 304 -4.16 11.91 13.32
N ILE A 305 -3.86 12.49 12.15
CA ILE A 305 -2.60 12.20 11.42
C ILE A 305 -1.40 12.61 12.27
N LEU A 306 -1.35 13.86 12.74
CA LEU A 306 -0.26 14.36 13.56
C LEU A 306 -0.13 13.59 14.88
N GLY A 307 -1.25 13.23 15.48
CA GLY A 307 -1.32 12.40 16.69
C GLY A 307 -0.77 10.99 16.47
N ALA A 308 -1.07 10.36 15.34
CA ALA A 308 -0.56 9.03 15.00
C ALA A 308 0.97 9.02 14.84
N PHE A 309 1.54 10.04 14.20
CA PHE A 309 3.00 10.20 14.10
C PHE A 309 3.64 10.74 15.39
N GLY A 310 2.84 11.19 16.37
CA GLY A 310 3.35 11.82 17.59
C GLY A 310 4.03 13.18 17.35
N VAL A 311 3.73 13.86 16.25
CA VAL A 311 4.34 15.15 15.87
C VAL A 311 3.36 16.30 16.13
N PRO A 312 3.59 17.16 17.14
CA PRO A 312 2.70 18.28 17.43
C PRO A 312 2.82 19.38 16.36
N GLU A 313 1.75 20.15 16.19
CA GLU A 313 1.66 21.19 15.17
C GLU A 313 2.73 22.29 15.34
N SER A 314 3.09 22.63 16.58
CA SER A 314 4.15 23.59 16.90
C SER A 314 5.49 23.21 16.27
N VAL A 315 5.85 21.92 16.32
CA VAL A 315 7.11 21.39 15.76
C VAL A 315 7.08 21.41 14.22
N THR A 316 5.89 21.28 13.61
CA THR A 316 5.75 21.44 12.17
C THR A 316 5.93 22.89 11.68
N GLY A 317 5.98 23.86 12.61
CA GLY A 317 6.18 25.28 12.31
C GLY A 317 4.90 26.12 12.36
N ASN A 318 3.78 25.57 12.87
CA ASN A 318 2.56 26.33 13.12
C ASN A 318 2.19 26.31 14.60
N ALA A 319 2.50 27.40 15.32
CA ALA A 319 2.16 27.58 16.73
C ALA A 319 0.88 28.44 16.94
N ALA A 320 0.02 28.57 15.91
CA ALA A 320 -1.21 29.34 16.04
C ALA A 320 -2.08 28.79 17.18
N GLY A 321 -2.61 29.69 18.01
CA GLY A 321 -3.47 29.36 19.15
C GLY A 321 -2.75 28.81 20.39
N ARG A 322 -1.41 28.83 20.42
CA ARG A 322 -0.60 28.34 21.55
C ARG A 322 0.21 29.48 22.19
N THR A 323 0.37 29.45 23.50
CA THR A 323 1.33 30.31 24.20
C THR A 323 2.75 29.78 24.00
N PHE A 324 3.77 30.62 24.22
CA PHE A 324 5.17 30.19 24.13
C PHE A 324 5.47 28.99 25.04
N ASP A 325 5.02 29.05 26.29
CA ASP A 325 5.22 27.97 27.26
C ASP A 325 4.58 26.65 26.80
N ASN A 326 3.37 26.70 26.24
CA ASN A 326 2.69 25.50 25.74
C ASN A 326 3.42 24.90 24.53
N ALA A 327 3.91 25.75 23.62
CA ALA A 327 4.64 25.30 22.44
C ALA A 327 6.00 24.66 22.82
N GLU A 328 6.71 25.22 23.80
CA GLU A 328 7.96 24.66 24.34
C GLU A 328 7.73 23.30 25.00
N GLN A 329 6.63 23.14 25.75
CA GLN A 329 6.24 21.85 26.33
C GLN A 329 5.84 20.81 25.27
N GLU A 330 5.14 21.22 24.20
CA GLU A 330 4.84 20.34 23.07
C GLU A 330 6.11 19.85 22.37
N GLU A 331 7.08 20.75 22.13
CA GLU A 331 8.36 20.38 21.54
C GLU A 331 9.14 19.41 22.44
N TYR A 332 9.19 19.66 23.75
CA TYR A 332 9.80 18.73 24.69
C TYR A 332 9.11 17.35 24.68
N GLY A 333 7.77 17.32 24.69
CA GLY A 333 7.00 16.08 24.61
C GLY A 333 7.27 15.29 23.33
N PHE A 334 7.38 15.97 22.19
CA PHE A 334 7.79 15.37 20.91
C PHE A 334 9.15 14.68 21.01
N TRP A 335 10.16 15.35 21.56
CA TRP A 335 11.49 14.77 21.69
C TRP A 335 11.49 13.54 22.59
N VAL A 336 10.86 13.63 23.76
CA VAL A 336 10.89 12.55 24.76
C VAL A 336 10.10 11.33 24.32
N HIS A 337 8.91 11.51 23.75
CA HIS A 337 7.99 10.41 23.49
C HIS A 337 8.01 9.89 22.05
N THR A 338 8.50 10.69 21.10
CA THR A 338 8.43 10.36 19.66
C THR A 338 9.82 10.27 19.03
N GLU A 339 10.59 11.35 19.05
CA GLU A 339 11.84 11.41 18.28
C GLU A 339 12.97 10.59 18.92
N LEU A 340 13.18 10.65 20.24
CA LEU A 340 14.23 9.86 20.89
C LEU A 340 14.02 8.34 20.72
N PRO A 341 12.81 7.76 20.97
CA PRO A 341 12.57 6.35 20.69
C PRO A 341 12.78 5.96 19.22
N HIS A 342 12.42 6.84 18.28
CA HIS A 342 12.65 6.61 16.85
C HIS A 342 14.14 6.60 16.48
N LEU A 343 14.92 7.51 17.06
CA LEU A 343 16.38 7.55 16.89
C LEU A 343 17.05 6.32 17.52
N GLU A 344 16.57 5.86 18.67
CA GLU A 344 17.05 4.64 19.32
C GLU A 344 16.76 3.40 18.47
N LEU A 345 15.58 3.30 17.85
CA LEU A 345 15.25 2.22 16.92
C LEU A 345 16.26 2.16 15.77
N ILE A 346 16.64 3.30 15.22
CA ILE A 346 17.63 3.41 14.15
C ILE A 346 19.04 3.05 14.65
N SER A 347 19.46 3.54 15.82
CA SER A 347 20.81 3.31 16.32
C SER A 347 21.00 1.84 16.74
N ASN A 348 20.03 1.27 17.44
CA ASN A 348 20.07 -0.12 17.93
C ASN A 348 20.16 -1.13 16.79
N ALA A 349 19.63 -0.81 15.60
CA ALA A 349 19.77 -1.67 14.43
C ALA A 349 21.22 -1.95 14.03
N PHE A 350 22.16 -1.05 14.36
CA PHE A 350 23.57 -1.19 14.05
C PHE A 350 24.43 -1.61 15.26
N ALA A 351 23.82 -1.90 16.41
CA ALA A 351 24.56 -2.29 17.62
C ALA A 351 25.41 -3.55 17.40
N SER A 352 24.90 -4.52 16.64
CA SER A 352 25.61 -5.76 16.29
C SER A 352 26.89 -5.52 15.45
N ASP A 353 27.02 -4.36 14.81
CA ASP A 353 28.15 -4.00 13.96
C ASP A 353 29.30 -3.28 14.70
N LEU A 354 29.16 -3.02 16.01
CA LEU A 354 30.17 -2.30 16.82
C LEU A 354 31.32 -3.19 17.31
N GLY A 355 31.11 -4.50 17.39
CA GLY A 355 32.09 -5.47 17.90
C GLY A 355 32.41 -5.28 19.39
N GLY A 356 31.81 -6.09 20.25
CA GLY A 356 31.93 -6.02 21.71
C GLY A 356 30.57 -5.83 22.38
N LEU A 357 30.28 -6.58 23.43
CA LEU A 357 28.98 -6.56 24.13
C LEU A 357 28.78 -5.31 25.01
N ASP A 358 29.84 -4.55 25.23
CA ASP A 358 29.92 -3.37 26.09
C ASP A 358 29.77 -2.03 25.35
N ARG A 359 29.64 -2.08 24.03
CA ARG A 359 29.55 -0.90 23.16
C ARG A 359 28.12 -0.60 22.78
N ALA A 360 27.76 0.67 22.80
CA ALA A 360 26.48 1.17 22.33
C ALA A 360 26.65 2.33 21.36
N ILE A 361 25.63 2.55 20.53
CA ILE A 361 25.58 3.62 19.54
C ILE A 361 24.32 4.45 19.79
N ARG A 362 24.46 5.77 19.76
CA ARG A 362 23.35 6.71 19.93
C ARG A 362 23.53 7.95 19.06
N PHE A 363 22.47 8.73 18.96
CA PHE A 363 22.53 10.07 18.37
C PHE A 363 22.98 11.08 19.43
N ASP A 364 23.89 11.97 19.06
CA ASP A 364 24.29 13.08 19.92
C ASP A 364 23.18 14.13 19.95
N THR A 365 22.58 14.32 21.13
CA THR A 365 21.47 15.26 21.39
C THR A 365 21.91 16.49 22.17
N SER A 366 23.22 16.71 22.34
CA SER A 366 23.78 17.87 23.07
C SER A 366 23.39 19.22 22.45
N THR A 367 23.12 19.24 21.14
CA THR A 367 22.77 20.46 20.39
C THR A 367 21.27 20.77 20.34
N VAL A 368 20.43 19.93 20.95
CA VAL A 368 18.97 20.07 20.92
C VAL A 368 18.51 20.98 22.07
N GLU A 369 18.00 22.16 21.73
CA GLU A 369 17.57 23.18 22.70
C GLU A 369 16.46 22.68 23.64
N ALA A 370 15.45 21.98 23.09
CA ALA A 370 14.33 21.44 23.87
C ALA A 370 14.77 20.49 25.00
N LEU A 371 15.87 19.76 24.81
CA LEU A 371 16.43 18.84 25.81
C LEU A 371 17.39 19.53 26.79
N GLU A 372 17.92 20.71 26.44
CA GLU A 372 18.78 21.50 27.32
C GLU A 372 18.00 22.17 28.47
N LEU A 373 16.70 22.45 28.30
CA LEU A 373 15.89 23.10 29.32
C LEU A 373 15.76 22.28 30.61
N PRO A 374 15.35 21.00 30.58
CA PRO A 374 15.40 20.13 31.75
C PRO A 374 16.81 19.97 32.32
N ARG A 375 17.85 19.87 31.46
CA ARG A 375 19.25 19.79 31.90
C ARG A 375 19.66 21.04 32.68
N ARG A 376 19.27 22.22 32.20
CA ARG A 376 19.50 23.51 32.90
C ARG A 376 18.77 23.56 34.23
N LYS A 377 17.52 23.09 34.29
CA LYS A 377 16.75 23.03 35.54
C LYS A 377 17.40 22.10 36.56
N ARG A 378 17.80 20.89 36.15
CA ARG A 378 18.58 19.96 37.00
C ARG A 378 19.89 20.57 37.49
N ARG A 379 20.62 21.28 36.62
CA ARG A 379 21.85 22.01 37.01
C ARG A 379 21.56 23.13 38.02
N ALA A 380 20.44 23.82 37.90
CA ALA A 380 20.03 24.87 38.83
C ALA A 380 19.64 24.28 40.20
N GLU A 381 18.83 23.23 40.22
CA GLU A 381 18.46 22.49 41.44
C GLU A 381 19.71 21.93 42.13
N ALA A 382 20.62 21.30 41.39
CA ALA A 382 21.89 20.82 41.93
C ALA A 382 22.76 21.96 42.48
N ARG A 383 22.72 23.15 41.88
CA ARG A 383 23.44 24.34 42.40
C ARG A 383 22.83 24.82 43.72
N GLU A 384 21.50 24.76 43.85
CA GLU A 384 20.80 25.09 45.09
C GLU A 384 21.12 24.09 46.20
N GLU A 385 21.09 22.78 45.91
CA GLU A 385 21.48 21.72 46.84
C GLU A 385 22.94 21.85 47.29
N TRP A 386 23.84 22.20 46.36
CA TRP A 386 25.24 22.45 46.68
C TRP A 386 25.42 23.69 47.56
N ASN A 387 24.73 24.80 47.24
CA ASN A 387 24.76 26.01 48.07
C ASN A 387 24.18 25.77 49.48
N ALA A 388 23.21 24.86 49.61
CA ALA A 388 22.66 24.41 50.88
C ALA A 388 23.57 23.45 51.65
N GLY A 389 24.61 22.90 50.99
CA GLY A 389 25.56 21.96 51.58
C GLY A 389 25.06 20.51 51.65
N LEU A 390 24.05 20.15 50.85
CA LEU A 390 23.48 18.80 50.79
C LEU A 390 24.27 17.83 49.91
N ILE A 391 25.00 18.37 48.91
CA ILE A 391 25.82 17.60 47.98
C ILE A 391 27.25 18.14 47.93
N SER A 392 28.21 17.28 47.63
CA SER A 392 29.61 17.63 47.42
C SER A 392 29.83 18.34 46.07
N ALA A 393 30.98 19.02 45.90
CA ALA A 393 31.30 19.71 44.65
C ALA A 393 31.49 18.70 43.49
N ASP A 394 32.04 17.50 43.76
CA ASP A 394 32.18 16.46 42.75
C ASP A 394 30.83 15.82 42.37
N GLU A 395 29.88 15.70 43.30
CA GLU A 395 28.50 15.30 42.97
C GLU A 395 27.78 16.35 42.12
N TYR A 396 27.93 17.63 42.45
CA TYR A 396 27.41 18.72 41.61
C TYR A 396 28.00 18.69 40.20
N ARG A 397 29.33 18.53 40.07
CA ARG A 397 29.99 18.47 38.76
C ARG A 397 29.53 17.28 37.94
N ARG A 398 29.39 16.09 38.55
CA ARG A 398 28.82 14.91 37.88
C ARG A 398 27.41 15.16 37.38
N ARG A 399 26.50 15.66 38.22
CA ARG A 399 25.11 16.01 37.81
C ARG A 399 25.04 17.13 36.77
N ALA A 400 26.08 17.95 36.66
CA ALA A 400 26.19 19.00 35.66
C ALA A 400 26.85 18.54 34.34
N GLY A 401 27.22 17.27 34.22
CA GLY A 401 27.92 16.72 33.05
C GLY A 401 29.38 17.18 32.93
N LEU A 402 30.00 17.59 34.04
CA LEU A 402 31.38 18.06 34.08
C LEU A 402 32.28 17.00 34.75
N PRO A 403 33.54 16.83 34.28
CA PRO A 403 34.47 15.89 34.91
C PRO A 403 34.74 16.30 36.36
N ALA A 404 34.65 15.33 37.27
CA ALA A 404 34.99 15.50 38.68
C ALA A 404 36.49 15.79 38.84
N PHE A 405 36.86 16.58 39.85
CA PHE A 405 38.27 16.86 40.14
C PHE A 405 38.90 15.78 41.03
N ASP A 406 38.06 15.00 41.73
CA ASP A 406 38.45 13.87 42.57
C ASP A 406 39.55 14.21 43.61
N ASN A 407 39.45 15.39 44.21
CA ASN A 407 40.33 15.81 45.29
C ASN A 407 39.59 15.84 46.63
N ALA A 408 40.34 15.78 47.73
CA ALA A 408 39.75 15.70 49.08
C ALA A 408 38.81 16.88 49.40
N HIS A 409 39.08 18.08 48.87
CA HIS A 409 38.25 19.27 49.06
C HIS A 409 36.95 19.26 48.24
N THR A 410 36.95 18.61 47.07
CA THR A 410 35.79 18.52 46.18
C THR A 410 34.87 17.36 46.51
N ARG A 411 35.41 16.31 47.14
CA ARG A 411 34.63 15.20 47.74
C ARG A 411 33.97 15.54 49.07
N ALA A 412 34.46 16.56 49.78
CA ALA A 412 33.91 16.96 51.07
C ALA A 412 32.54 17.64 50.94
N LEU A 413 31.68 17.43 51.94
CA LEU A 413 30.43 18.18 52.13
C LEU A 413 30.73 19.47 52.89
N TRP A 414 30.21 20.60 52.41
CA TRP A 414 30.45 21.91 53.00
C TRP A 414 29.16 22.44 53.61
N ILE A 415 28.97 22.25 54.92
CA ILE A 415 27.71 22.58 55.60
C ILE A 415 27.65 24.08 55.93
N SER A 416 26.59 24.77 55.50
CA SER A 416 26.27 26.18 55.80
C SER A 416 25.79 26.33 57.26
N PRO A 417 26.10 27.41 58.02
CA PRO A 417 26.52 28.76 57.59
C PRO A 417 28.03 29.05 57.60
N GLN A 418 28.87 28.18 58.16
CA GLN A 418 30.32 28.42 58.28
C GLN A 418 31.16 27.68 57.23
N LYS A 419 30.54 26.88 56.35
CA LYS A 419 31.22 26.01 55.39
C LYS A 419 32.27 25.15 56.09
N ALA A 420 31.86 24.42 57.12
CA ALA A 420 32.74 23.44 57.75
C ALA A 420 32.85 22.19 56.83
N PRO A 421 34.07 21.72 56.49
CA PRO A 421 34.23 20.53 55.66
C PRO A 421 33.90 19.27 56.46
N VAL A 422 33.04 18.42 55.92
CA VAL A 422 32.74 17.07 56.42
C VAL A 422 33.32 16.06 55.41
N PRO A 423 34.25 15.19 55.84
CA PRO A 423 34.90 14.24 54.95
C PRO A 423 33.92 13.13 54.55
N ALA A 424 33.77 12.88 53.25
CA ALA A 424 32.98 11.75 52.75
C ALA A 424 33.66 10.39 52.98
N ARG A 425 35.01 10.37 53.04
CA ARG A 425 35.84 9.19 53.37
C ARG A 425 36.75 9.50 54.56
N PRO A 426 36.99 8.55 55.47
CA PRO A 426 37.88 8.76 56.63
C PRO A 426 39.30 9.20 56.24
N GLU A 427 39.77 8.75 55.07
CA GLU A 427 41.10 9.05 54.51
C GLU A 427 41.26 10.52 54.11
N ASP A 428 40.16 11.21 53.76
CA ASP A 428 40.16 12.61 53.31
C ASP A 428 40.25 13.60 54.49
N ALA A 429 40.05 13.14 55.73
CA ALA A 429 40.05 13.98 56.94
C ALA A 429 41.41 14.64 57.22
N ALA A 430 42.51 13.98 56.86
CA ALA A 430 43.86 14.51 57.02
C ALA A 430 44.15 15.65 56.02
N ALA A 431 43.72 15.50 54.77
CA ALA A 431 43.88 16.51 53.72
C ALA A 431 42.97 17.74 53.92
N LEU A 432 41.83 17.56 54.57
CA LEU A 432 40.88 18.63 54.90
C LEU A 432 41.24 19.43 56.17
N GLY A 433 42.36 19.11 56.83
CA GLY A 433 42.81 19.80 58.05
C GLY A 433 41.97 19.50 59.29
N ILE A 434 41.15 18.44 59.26
CA ILE A 434 40.31 17.97 60.37
C ILE A 434 41.13 17.10 61.33
N ALA A 435 42.26 16.56 60.86
CA ALA A 435 43.30 15.98 61.70
C ALA A 435 44.06 17.10 62.46
N GLY A 436 43.46 17.59 63.55
CA GLY A 436 44.09 18.63 64.36
C GLY A 436 43.25 19.29 65.45
N ALA A 437 42.20 18.68 65.98
CA ALA A 437 41.61 19.12 67.25
C ALA A 437 40.90 17.97 67.98
N GLY A 438 41.60 17.36 68.93
CA GLY A 438 41.01 16.54 70.00
C GLY A 438 40.85 15.05 69.68
N GLY A 439 41.80 14.24 70.15
CA GLY A 439 41.48 12.86 70.52
C GLY A 439 40.33 12.81 71.53
N PRO A 440 39.61 11.68 71.64
CA PRO A 440 38.38 11.57 72.42
C PRO A 440 38.60 12.09 73.83
N GLY A 441 37.73 13.04 74.22
CA GLY A 441 37.80 13.77 75.48
C GLY A 441 38.09 12.86 76.66
N GLN A 442 39.30 13.02 77.18
CA GLN A 442 39.63 12.69 78.55
C GLN A 442 38.67 13.51 79.43
N LEU A 443 37.69 12.83 80.02
CA LEU A 443 36.82 13.40 81.04
C LEU A 443 37.69 14.00 82.16
N PRO A 444 37.35 15.19 82.70
CA PRO A 444 37.85 15.57 84.01
C PRO A 444 37.43 14.48 85.02
N PRO A 445 38.30 14.04 85.93
CA PRO A 445 37.95 12.96 86.84
C PRO A 445 36.84 13.44 87.78
N GLY A 446 35.65 12.83 87.74
CA GLY A 446 34.68 13.08 88.79
C GLY A 446 33.21 12.69 88.61
N GLN A 447 32.71 12.28 87.45
CA GLN A 447 31.28 11.94 87.33
C GLN A 447 31.01 10.68 86.51
N ALA A 448 30.27 9.77 87.13
CA ALA A 448 29.88 8.45 86.62
C ALA A 448 28.89 8.56 85.44
N PRO A 449 28.77 7.53 84.59
CA PRO A 449 27.87 7.55 83.44
C PRO A 449 26.40 7.51 83.89
N ALA A 450 25.58 8.41 83.35
CA ALA A 450 24.13 8.40 83.56
C ALA A 450 23.43 7.46 82.56
N ASP A 451 22.44 6.74 83.07
CA ASP A 451 21.62 5.69 82.43
C ASP A 451 20.83 6.21 81.20
N PRO A 452 20.82 5.48 80.05
CA PRO A 452 20.06 5.86 78.85
C PRO A 452 18.53 5.86 78.99
N ASN A 453 17.98 5.42 80.12
CA ASN A 453 16.52 5.33 80.35
C ASN A 453 15.96 6.33 81.38
N ALA A 454 16.62 7.46 81.61
CA ALA A 454 16.06 8.51 82.48
C ALA A 454 14.97 9.36 81.76
N PRO A 455 13.78 9.56 82.34
CA PRO A 455 12.73 10.39 81.73
C PRO A 455 13.11 11.88 81.75
N LEU A 456 12.84 12.60 80.65
CA LEU A 456 13.03 14.05 80.56
C LEU A 456 11.91 14.82 81.28
N PRO A 457 12.22 15.92 81.99
CA PRO A 457 11.24 16.79 82.66
C PRO A 457 10.46 17.67 81.67
N PRO A 458 9.30 18.24 82.06
CA PRO A 458 8.37 18.87 81.14
C PRO A 458 8.82 20.28 80.74
N ALA A 459 8.67 20.62 79.46
CA ALA A 459 8.73 21.98 78.97
C ALA A 459 7.31 22.59 78.99
N THR A 460 7.16 23.69 79.72
CA THR A 460 5.96 24.51 79.84
C THR A 460 5.86 25.54 78.70
N ASP A 461 4.66 25.63 78.14
CA ASP A 461 3.95 26.78 77.57
C ASP A 461 4.65 27.75 76.60
N ALA A 462 4.36 27.58 75.31
CA ALA A 462 4.08 28.68 74.39
C ALA A 462 2.95 28.29 73.42
N SER A 463 1.89 29.08 73.50
CA SER A 463 0.57 29.07 72.84
C SER A 463 0.44 28.49 71.43
N GLY A 464 -0.61 27.68 71.26
CA GLY A 464 -1.06 27.15 69.98
C GLY A 464 -1.86 28.15 69.16
N ASP A 465 -1.35 28.44 67.96
CA ASP A 465 -2.11 29.07 66.87
C ASP A 465 -1.82 28.44 65.49
N ALA A 466 -0.87 27.50 65.37
CA ALA A 466 -0.57 26.83 64.10
C ALA A 466 -1.52 25.63 63.83
N ALA A 467 -2.05 24.98 64.88
CA ALA A 467 -2.92 23.81 64.72
C ALA A 467 -4.37 24.18 64.35
N ALA A 468 -4.84 25.36 64.78
CA ALA A 468 -6.17 25.87 64.44
C ALA A 468 -6.23 26.40 62.98
N ALA A 469 -5.15 27.03 62.49
CA ALA A 469 -5.06 27.48 61.10
C ALA A 469 -5.05 26.32 60.09
N VAL A 470 -4.43 25.19 60.44
CA VAL A 470 -4.42 23.97 59.60
C VAL A 470 -5.77 23.24 59.63
N ALA A 471 -6.52 23.33 60.74
CA ALA A 471 -7.86 22.77 60.84
C ALA A 471 -8.90 23.57 60.03
N GLN A 472 -8.76 24.89 59.96
CA GLN A 472 -9.67 25.76 59.18
C GLN A 472 -9.42 25.67 57.66
N ALA A 473 -8.16 25.52 57.23
CA ALA A 473 -7.81 25.34 55.82
C ALA A 473 -8.28 23.99 55.22
N ARG A 474 -8.50 22.96 56.06
CA ARG A 474 -9.05 21.66 55.64
C ARG A 474 -10.58 21.63 55.58
N ALA A 475 -11.26 22.60 56.17
CA ALA A 475 -12.72 22.68 56.15
C ALA A 475 -13.27 23.45 54.92
N GLU A 476 -12.44 24.26 54.25
CA GLU A 476 -12.86 25.12 53.13
C GLU A 476 -12.51 24.56 51.73
N SER A 477 -11.82 23.42 51.63
CA SER A 477 -11.51 22.73 50.36
C SER A 477 -12.39 21.51 50.15
N GLY A 478 -13.67 21.74 49.85
CA GLY A 478 -14.59 20.68 49.44
C GLY A 478 -14.33 20.22 48.01
N GLN A 479 -13.65 19.09 47.81
CA GLN A 479 -13.92 18.11 46.76
C GLN A 479 -13.07 16.84 46.91
N ALA A 480 -13.69 15.71 46.59
CA ALA A 480 -13.32 14.35 46.96
C ALA A 480 -12.06 13.82 46.24
N ALA A 481 -11.13 13.25 47.01
CA ALA A 481 -10.19 12.22 46.57
C ALA A 481 -9.80 11.35 47.77
N GLY A 482 -10.08 10.05 47.66
CA GLY A 482 -9.97 9.06 48.73
C GLY A 482 -8.52 8.75 49.13
N GLY A 483 -8.28 8.69 50.45
CA GLY A 483 -7.02 8.27 51.06
C GLY A 483 -6.81 6.73 51.07
N PRO A 484 -5.56 6.28 51.25
CA PRO A 484 -5.08 4.93 50.92
C PRO A 484 -5.36 3.89 52.03
N GLY A 485 -6.61 3.81 52.50
CA GLY A 485 -7.06 2.82 53.48
C GLY A 485 -8.23 1.94 53.01
N ALA A 486 -9.01 2.39 52.03
CA ALA A 486 -10.20 1.69 51.57
C ALA A 486 -9.90 0.53 50.59
N ALA A 487 -8.78 0.58 49.86
CA ALA A 487 -8.40 -0.48 48.92
C ALA A 487 -7.86 -1.74 49.61
N ALA A 488 -7.21 -1.61 50.78
CA ALA A 488 -6.74 -2.77 51.55
C ALA A 488 -7.88 -3.46 52.33
N ALA A 489 -8.87 -2.69 52.81
CA ALA A 489 -10.06 -3.23 53.47
C ALA A 489 -11.07 -3.87 52.49
N ALA A 490 -11.19 -3.35 51.27
CA ALA A 490 -12.03 -3.93 50.22
C ALA A 490 -11.46 -5.27 49.67
N VAL A 491 -10.12 -5.40 49.59
CA VAL A 491 -9.47 -6.66 49.21
C VAL A 491 -9.53 -7.72 50.33
N GLY A 492 -9.55 -7.29 51.59
CA GLY A 492 -9.76 -8.17 52.75
C GLY A 492 -11.20 -8.69 52.88
N ALA A 493 -12.20 -7.85 52.58
CA ALA A 493 -13.61 -8.25 52.53
C ALA A 493 -13.93 -9.17 51.34
N ALA A 494 -13.26 -9.00 50.20
CA ALA A 494 -13.41 -9.87 49.04
C ALA A 494 -12.77 -11.27 49.22
N ARG A 495 -11.77 -11.41 50.11
CA ARG A 495 -11.13 -12.71 50.42
C ARG A 495 -11.81 -13.50 51.55
N SER A 496 -12.68 -12.88 52.35
CA SER A 496 -13.34 -13.52 53.49
C SER A 496 -14.78 -13.97 53.20
N GLY A 497 -15.33 -13.68 52.02
CA GLY A 497 -16.64 -14.15 51.56
C GLY A 497 -16.64 -15.45 50.73
N ALA A 498 -15.47 -16.05 50.48
CA ALA A 498 -15.32 -17.19 49.56
C ALA A 498 -15.01 -18.50 50.30
N SER A 499 -15.73 -18.80 51.39
CA SER A 499 -15.59 -20.09 52.10
C SER A 499 -16.87 -20.47 52.84
N ALA A 500 -17.89 -20.89 52.10
CA ALA A 500 -18.76 -22.04 52.42
C ALA A 500 -19.93 -22.12 51.43
N GLU A 501 -20.07 -23.30 50.81
CA GLU A 501 -21.24 -23.82 50.09
C GLU A 501 -21.61 -23.15 48.74
N GLY A 502 -20.97 -23.62 47.67
CA GLY A 502 -21.42 -23.41 46.29
C GLY A 502 -20.99 -24.58 45.41
N GLN A 503 -21.97 -25.33 44.91
CA GLN A 503 -21.84 -26.56 44.12
C GLN A 503 -20.83 -26.45 42.97
N ALA A 504 -20.06 -27.53 42.76
CA ALA A 504 -19.18 -27.71 41.62
C ALA A 504 -19.96 -27.50 40.31
N GLY A 505 -19.65 -26.40 39.60
CA GLY A 505 -20.29 -26.04 38.35
C GLY A 505 -20.01 -27.07 37.26
N ALA A 506 -21.03 -27.35 36.45
CA ALA A 506 -21.07 -28.35 35.38
C ALA A 506 -19.87 -28.33 34.41
N ALA A 507 -19.16 -27.21 34.28
CA ALA A 507 -17.95 -27.09 33.47
C ALA A 507 -16.76 -27.90 34.03
N THR A 508 -16.62 -28.03 35.35
CA THR A 508 -15.50 -28.77 35.97
C THR A 508 -15.73 -30.27 35.89
N ALA A 509 -16.99 -30.70 36.03
CA ALA A 509 -17.41 -32.09 35.81
C ALA A 509 -17.31 -32.49 34.33
N ALA A 510 -17.62 -31.57 33.39
CA ALA A 510 -17.45 -31.80 31.95
C ALA A 510 -15.98 -31.95 31.54
N VAL A 511 -15.07 -31.19 32.17
CA VAL A 511 -13.63 -31.25 31.89
C VAL A 511 -12.96 -32.49 32.50
N GLN A 512 -13.45 -33.01 33.63
CA GLN A 512 -13.01 -34.32 34.15
C GLN A 512 -13.59 -35.48 33.34
N ALA A 513 -14.86 -35.42 32.94
CA ALA A 513 -15.46 -36.43 32.06
C ALA A 513 -14.75 -36.51 30.70
N ALA A 514 -14.30 -35.39 30.14
CA ALA A 514 -13.54 -35.33 28.89
C ALA A 514 -12.09 -35.84 29.01
N ARG A 515 -11.55 -35.96 30.23
CA ARG A 515 -10.20 -36.48 30.48
C ARG A 515 -10.15 -37.99 30.72
N GLU A 516 -11.30 -38.62 31.01
CA GLU A 516 -11.37 -40.05 31.34
C GLU A 516 -11.84 -40.93 30.17
N THR A 517 -12.25 -40.34 29.04
CA THR A 517 -12.60 -41.09 27.81
C THR A 517 -11.46 -41.08 26.80
N GLU A 518 -10.40 -41.81 27.13
CA GLU A 518 -9.36 -42.22 26.19
C GLU A 518 -9.51 -43.73 25.96
N ASP A 519 -10.55 -44.11 25.19
CA ASP A 519 -10.51 -45.28 24.29
C ASP A 519 -11.87 -45.48 23.57
N GLN A 520 -11.75 -45.63 22.24
CA GLN A 520 -12.65 -46.32 21.30
C GLN A 520 -13.77 -45.58 20.51
N VAL A 521 -13.62 -45.80 19.19
CA VAL A 521 -14.54 -45.77 18.01
C VAL A 521 -14.91 -44.39 17.43
N PRO A 522 -14.72 -44.16 16.11
CA PRO A 522 -15.00 -42.87 15.49
C PRO A 522 -16.51 -42.62 15.48
N GLY A 523 -16.96 -41.60 16.21
CA GLY A 523 -18.34 -41.15 16.22
C GLY A 523 -18.72 -40.31 14.99
N ASP A 524 -20.01 -40.01 14.86
CA ASP A 524 -20.66 -39.37 13.71
C ASP A 524 -20.01 -38.06 13.22
N ALA A 525 -19.21 -37.39 14.04
CA ALA A 525 -18.40 -36.24 13.62
C ALA A 525 -17.23 -36.63 12.70
N ALA A 526 -16.60 -37.79 12.91
CA ALA A 526 -15.60 -38.35 12.00
C ALA A 526 -16.25 -38.87 10.71
N ALA A 527 -17.48 -39.37 10.79
CA ALA A 527 -18.29 -39.68 9.61
C ALA A 527 -18.69 -38.40 8.86
N ALA A 528 -19.01 -37.30 9.54
CA ALA A 528 -19.31 -36.00 8.95
C ALA A 528 -18.08 -35.34 8.31
N VAL A 529 -16.88 -35.52 8.88
CA VAL A 529 -15.62 -35.07 8.26
C VAL A 529 -15.23 -35.95 7.08
N ALA A 530 -15.48 -37.28 7.14
CA ALA A 530 -15.32 -38.17 5.99
C ALA A 530 -16.35 -37.89 4.88
N GLN A 531 -17.56 -37.47 5.24
CA GLN A 531 -18.62 -37.03 4.32
C GLN A 531 -18.29 -35.66 3.71
N ALA A 532 -17.58 -34.78 4.43
CA ALA A 532 -17.08 -33.51 3.92
C ALA A 532 -15.80 -33.63 3.05
N LEU A 533 -15.05 -34.73 3.17
CA LEU A 533 -13.92 -35.08 2.29
C LEU A 533 -14.36 -35.87 1.06
N GLY A 534 -15.57 -36.44 1.06
CA GLY A 534 -16.23 -36.88 -0.15
C GLY A 534 -16.68 -35.66 -0.93
N VAL A 535 -16.21 -35.50 -2.16
CA VAL A 535 -16.84 -34.59 -3.13
C VAL A 535 -18.26 -35.10 -3.34
N GLU A 536 -19.20 -34.65 -2.51
CA GLU A 536 -20.62 -34.74 -2.85
C GLU A 536 -20.82 -33.80 -4.04
N VAL A 537 -20.84 -34.40 -5.24
CA VAL A 537 -21.33 -33.78 -6.46
C VAL A 537 -22.80 -33.47 -6.21
N LYS A 538 -23.06 -32.31 -5.62
CA LYS A 538 -24.39 -31.72 -5.62
C LYS A 538 -24.69 -31.46 -7.09
N ALA A 539 -25.65 -32.20 -7.65
CA ALA A 539 -26.11 -31.99 -9.01
C ALA A 539 -26.38 -30.48 -9.19
N LEU A 540 -25.62 -29.84 -10.08
CA LEU A 540 -25.83 -28.44 -10.41
C LEU A 540 -27.28 -28.32 -10.90
N PRO A 541 -28.11 -27.43 -10.33
CA PRO A 541 -29.51 -27.25 -10.74
C PRO A 541 -29.63 -26.53 -12.11
N GLY A 542 -28.71 -26.79 -13.03
CA GLY A 542 -28.57 -26.11 -14.31
C GLY A 542 -29.21 -26.87 -15.46
N THR A 543 -29.84 -26.11 -16.37
CA THR A 543 -30.26 -26.60 -17.68
C THR A 543 -29.06 -26.61 -18.64
N SER A 544 -29.15 -27.36 -19.74
CA SER A 544 -28.11 -27.36 -20.78
C SER A 544 -27.86 -25.94 -21.34
N PHE A 545 -26.59 -25.56 -21.52
CA PHE A 545 -26.19 -24.30 -22.15
C PHE A 545 -25.58 -24.57 -23.53
N GLU A 546 -26.10 -23.96 -24.59
CA GLU A 546 -25.48 -24.03 -25.91
C GLU A 546 -25.11 -22.62 -26.38
N VAL A 547 -23.87 -22.46 -26.84
CA VAL A 547 -23.46 -21.24 -27.53
C VAL A 547 -24.26 -21.15 -28.83
N THR A 548 -24.95 -20.03 -29.05
CA THR A 548 -25.84 -19.85 -30.20
C THR A 548 -25.16 -19.07 -31.32
N GLU A 549 -25.77 -19.08 -32.51
CA GLU A 549 -25.28 -18.31 -33.65
C GLU A 549 -25.32 -16.81 -33.37
N GLN A 550 -26.37 -16.35 -32.67
CA GLN A 550 -26.50 -14.96 -32.24
C GLN A 550 -25.35 -14.50 -31.34
N ASP A 551 -24.72 -15.41 -30.60
CA ASP A 551 -23.59 -15.08 -29.73
C ASP A 551 -22.33 -14.78 -30.55
N PHE A 552 -22.11 -15.54 -31.62
CA PHE A 552 -21.06 -15.26 -32.59
C PHE A 552 -21.36 -14.00 -33.38
N ASP A 553 -22.59 -13.83 -33.90
CA ASP A 553 -22.98 -12.68 -34.71
C ASP A 553 -22.81 -11.37 -33.94
N ARG A 554 -23.24 -11.31 -32.67
CA ARG A 554 -23.01 -10.14 -31.81
C ARG A 554 -21.53 -9.85 -31.59
N GLY A 555 -20.72 -10.89 -31.36
CA GLY A 555 -19.27 -10.74 -31.20
C GLY A 555 -18.61 -10.23 -32.48
N GLN A 556 -19.02 -10.76 -33.64
CA GLN A 556 -18.53 -10.35 -34.96
C GLN A 556 -18.90 -8.91 -35.27
N GLU A 557 -20.17 -8.54 -35.09
CA GLU A 557 -20.67 -7.18 -35.30
C GLU A 557 -19.93 -6.18 -34.40
N ALA A 558 -19.72 -6.51 -33.13
CA ALA A 558 -19.00 -5.64 -32.20
C ALA A 558 -17.54 -5.41 -32.61
N VAL A 559 -16.82 -6.46 -33.04
CA VAL A 559 -15.43 -6.35 -33.50
C VAL A 559 -15.36 -5.60 -34.83
N ALA A 560 -16.24 -5.91 -35.78
CA ALA A 560 -16.30 -5.25 -37.08
C ALA A 560 -16.63 -3.74 -36.94
N ALA A 561 -17.61 -3.39 -36.10
CA ALA A 561 -17.97 -2.01 -35.82
C ALA A 561 -16.84 -1.22 -35.15
N ALA A 562 -16.03 -1.88 -34.31
CA ALA A 562 -14.87 -1.24 -33.68
C ALA A 562 -13.68 -1.06 -34.65
N LEU A 563 -13.50 -1.99 -35.58
CA LEU A 563 -12.43 -1.93 -36.58
C LEU A 563 -12.71 -0.95 -37.73
N ALA A 564 -13.97 -0.81 -38.16
CA ALA A 564 -14.34 0.07 -39.27
C ALA A 564 -13.77 1.51 -39.14
N PRO A 565 -14.03 2.27 -38.05
CA PRO A 565 -13.49 3.62 -37.90
C PRO A 565 -11.96 3.65 -37.73
N LEU A 566 -11.35 2.53 -37.32
CA LEU A 566 -9.89 2.41 -37.24
C LEU A 566 -9.28 2.29 -38.64
N PHE A 567 -9.84 1.43 -39.50
CA PHE A 567 -9.40 1.29 -40.89
C PHE A 567 -9.64 2.57 -41.70
N ASP A 568 -10.77 3.26 -41.52
CA ASP A 568 -11.03 4.55 -42.17
C ASP A 568 -9.99 5.62 -41.77
N ARG A 569 -9.66 5.68 -40.47
CA ARG A 569 -8.62 6.59 -39.97
C ARG A 569 -7.25 6.19 -40.49
N GLN A 570 -6.96 4.90 -40.55
CA GLN A 570 -5.70 4.37 -41.07
C GLN A 570 -5.49 4.76 -42.53
N GLU A 571 -6.50 4.58 -43.37
CA GLU A 571 -6.49 5.02 -44.76
C GLU A 571 -6.20 6.53 -44.84
N GLY A 572 -6.99 7.35 -44.12
CA GLY A 572 -6.86 8.81 -44.14
C GLY A 572 -5.46 9.30 -43.74
N VAL A 573 -4.84 8.69 -42.72
CA VAL A 573 -3.49 9.04 -42.26
C VAL A 573 -2.42 8.61 -43.27
N ILE A 574 -2.53 7.41 -43.85
CA ILE A 574 -1.59 6.94 -44.88
C ILE A 574 -1.65 7.87 -46.11
N LEU A 575 -2.86 8.22 -46.56
CA LEU A 575 -3.07 9.16 -47.66
C LEU A 575 -2.49 10.56 -47.35
N ALA A 576 -2.72 11.07 -46.14
CA ALA A 576 -2.16 12.35 -45.70
C ALA A 576 -0.62 12.32 -45.65
N ARG A 577 -0.03 11.20 -45.20
CA ARG A 577 1.44 11.03 -45.15
C ARG A 577 2.06 10.91 -46.53
N LEU A 578 1.41 10.25 -47.50
CA LEU A 578 1.85 10.23 -48.90
C LEU A 578 1.88 11.64 -49.49
N ARG A 579 0.85 12.45 -49.22
CA ARG A 579 0.77 13.84 -49.70
C ARG A 579 1.61 14.84 -48.90
N SER A 580 2.16 14.45 -47.76
CA SER A 580 2.93 15.36 -46.91
C SER A 580 4.20 15.84 -47.60
N PRO A 581 4.51 17.15 -47.60
CA PRO A 581 5.80 17.66 -48.06
C PRO A 581 6.98 17.03 -47.31
N LYS A 582 6.81 16.69 -46.03
CA LYS A 582 7.86 16.09 -45.20
C LYS A 582 8.28 14.70 -45.70
N SER A 583 7.33 13.91 -46.18
CA SER A 583 7.59 12.57 -46.72
C SER A 583 8.18 12.62 -48.12
N ARG A 584 7.78 13.60 -48.94
CA ARG A 584 8.17 13.72 -50.35
C ARG A 584 9.51 14.42 -50.58
N LYS A 585 9.98 15.22 -49.61
CA LYS A 585 11.26 15.93 -49.70
C LYS A 585 12.41 14.94 -49.96
N GLY A 586 13.24 15.23 -50.97
CA GLY A 586 14.37 14.38 -51.37
C GLY A 586 14.01 13.15 -52.20
N THR A 587 12.74 12.98 -52.58
CA THR A 587 12.26 11.86 -53.40
C THR A 587 11.82 12.31 -54.79
N LYS A 588 11.64 11.35 -55.69
CA LYS A 588 11.14 11.59 -57.05
C LYS A 588 9.70 12.11 -57.11
N PHE A 589 8.96 12.00 -56.02
CA PHE A 589 7.56 12.44 -55.90
C PHE A 589 7.42 13.91 -55.46
N TRP A 590 8.52 14.68 -55.40
CA TRP A 590 8.50 16.11 -55.10
C TRP A 590 8.20 16.94 -56.36
N LYS A 591 7.13 17.74 -56.34
CA LYS A 591 6.85 18.74 -57.38
C LYS A 591 7.51 20.06 -56.99
N ALA A 592 8.49 20.51 -57.77
CA ALA A 592 9.25 21.74 -57.51
C ALA A 592 8.39 22.99 -57.71
N ASP A 593 8.44 23.93 -56.77
CA ASP A 593 7.76 25.22 -56.86
C ASP A 593 8.68 26.27 -57.51
N GLY A 594 8.84 26.15 -58.83
CA GLY A 594 9.70 27.02 -59.64
C GLY A 594 11.15 26.53 -59.79
N ALA A 595 11.93 27.26 -60.60
CA ALA A 595 13.28 26.85 -61.02
C ALA A 595 14.35 26.86 -59.91
N SER A 596 14.06 27.48 -58.76
CA SER A 596 14.99 27.58 -57.62
C SER A 596 14.74 26.54 -56.51
N ASP A 597 13.71 25.68 -56.63
CA ASP A 597 13.38 24.69 -55.61
C ASP A 597 14.20 23.40 -55.77
N THR A 598 15.24 23.26 -54.95
CA THR A 598 16.17 22.11 -54.94
C THR A 598 15.78 21.01 -53.95
N ARG A 599 14.57 21.05 -53.38
CA ARG A 599 14.13 20.10 -52.33
C ARG A 599 13.74 18.71 -52.85
N GLY A 600 13.68 18.52 -54.17
CA GLY A 600 13.42 17.22 -54.80
C GLY A 600 14.62 16.26 -54.79
N GLY A 601 14.43 15.03 -55.24
CA GLY A 601 15.51 14.04 -55.39
C GLY A 601 15.10 12.87 -56.29
N ALA A 602 15.96 11.85 -56.42
CA ALA A 602 15.69 10.66 -57.25
C ALA A 602 15.30 9.41 -56.43
N GLY A 603 15.34 9.48 -55.09
CA GLY A 603 15.05 8.33 -54.22
C GLY A 603 13.56 7.98 -54.13
N PRO A 604 13.23 6.76 -53.69
CA PRO A 604 11.84 6.36 -53.40
C PRO A 604 11.34 6.98 -52.08
N LEU A 605 10.03 6.91 -51.85
CA LEU A 605 9.40 7.18 -50.56
C LEU A 605 9.71 6.04 -49.57
N ASP A 606 9.90 6.43 -48.31
CA ASP A 606 9.99 5.51 -47.18
C ASP A 606 8.59 4.98 -46.81
N ILE A 607 8.19 3.87 -47.44
CA ILE A 607 6.87 3.26 -47.26
C ILE A 607 6.65 2.77 -45.83
N ALA A 608 7.69 2.24 -45.18
CA ALA A 608 7.60 1.78 -43.80
C ALA A 608 7.19 2.93 -42.86
N ARG A 609 7.77 4.12 -43.06
CA ARG A 609 7.40 5.33 -42.31
C ARG A 609 6.03 5.88 -42.71
N VAL A 610 5.66 5.80 -43.99
CA VAL A 610 4.34 6.25 -44.46
C VAL A 610 3.23 5.42 -43.81
N ILE A 611 3.33 4.10 -43.84
CA ILE A 611 2.35 3.21 -43.22
C ILE A 611 2.40 3.33 -41.70
N GLY A 612 3.60 3.21 -41.11
CA GLY A 612 3.79 3.23 -39.66
C GLY A 612 3.12 2.06 -38.96
N THR A 613 3.41 0.85 -39.43
CA THR A 613 2.77 -0.43 -39.05
C THR A 613 2.64 -0.61 -37.54
N ASP A 614 3.74 -0.44 -36.79
CA ASP A 614 3.77 -0.65 -35.34
C ASP A 614 2.65 0.08 -34.59
N ARG A 615 2.44 1.37 -34.92
CA ARG A 615 1.42 2.20 -34.27
C ARG A 615 0.01 1.66 -34.51
N TRP A 616 -0.27 1.22 -35.73
CA TRP A 616 -1.58 0.69 -36.07
C TRP A 616 -1.85 -0.65 -35.41
N LEU A 617 -0.83 -1.50 -35.28
CA LEU A 617 -0.95 -2.74 -34.54
C LEU A 617 -1.28 -2.49 -33.06
N GLU A 618 -0.66 -1.50 -32.39
CA GLU A 618 -1.04 -1.18 -30.99
C GLU A 618 -2.47 -0.64 -30.86
N GLU A 619 -2.91 0.19 -31.82
CA GLU A 619 -4.29 0.70 -31.86
C GLU A 619 -5.30 -0.44 -32.11
N ILE A 620 -4.96 -1.43 -32.94
CA ILE A 620 -5.78 -2.63 -33.17
C ILE A 620 -5.83 -3.51 -31.92
N ASP A 621 -4.68 -3.82 -31.31
CA ASP A 621 -4.60 -4.63 -30.08
C ASP A 621 -5.50 -4.07 -29.00
N SER A 622 -5.36 -2.77 -28.72
CA SER A 622 -6.10 -2.09 -27.66
C SER A 622 -7.61 -2.02 -27.94
N THR A 623 -7.99 -1.86 -29.20
CA THR A 623 -9.40 -1.78 -29.63
C THR A 623 -10.05 -3.16 -29.56
N VAL A 624 -9.42 -4.17 -30.14
CA VAL A 624 -9.92 -5.55 -30.17
C VAL A 624 -9.96 -6.14 -28.76
N ALA A 625 -8.92 -5.96 -27.95
CA ALA A 625 -8.89 -6.47 -26.57
C ALA A 625 -10.06 -5.92 -25.72
N ARG A 626 -10.43 -4.65 -25.92
CA ARG A 626 -11.56 -4.04 -25.21
C ARG A 626 -12.89 -4.68 -25.58
N VAL A 627 -13.11 -4.89 -26.88
CA VAL A 627 -14.35 -5.51 -27.37
C VAL A 627 -14.43 -6.97 -26.93
N LEU A 628 -13.36 -7.73 -27.13
CA LEU A 628 -13.32 -9.15 -26.79
C LEU A 628 -13.44 -9.39 -25.28
N ALA A 629 -12.91 -8.51 -24.43
CA ALA A 629 -13.14 -8.59 -22.98
C ALA A 629 -14.63 -8.45 -22.62
N GLY A 630 -15.35 -7.54 -23.29
CA GLY A 630 -16.80 -7.41 -23.10
C GLY A 630 -17.57 -8.67 -23.54
N VAL A 631 -17.23 -9.21 -24.72
CA VAL A 631 -17.83 -10.43 -25.27
C VAL A 631 -17.56 -11.63 -24.36
N ALA A 632 -16.32 -11.80 -23.91
CA ALA A 632 -15.91 -12.88 -23.01
C ALA A 632 -16.66 -12.81 -21.68
N ARG A 633 -16.74 -11.63 -21.07
CA ARG A 633 -17.48 -11.41 -19.81
C ARG A 633 -18.95 -11.77 -19.95
N THR A 634 -19.61 -11.26 -20.99
CA THR A 634 -21.04 -11.54 -21.25
C THR A 634 -21.29 -13.04 -21.45
N THR A 635 -20.38 -13.71 -22.14
CA THR A 635 -20.47 -15.15 -22.37
C THR A 635 -20.24 -15.94 -21.08
N ALA A 636 -19.27 -15.53 -20.26
CA ALA A 636 -19.00 -16.13 -18.96
C ALA A 636 -20.19 -16.00 -18.01
N GLU A 637 -20.77 -14.79 -17.89
CA GLU A 637 -21.95 -14.51 -17.05
C GLU A 637 -23.13 -15.42 -17.44
N ARG A 638 -23.40 -15.55 -18.75
CA ARG A 638 -24.48 -16.42 -19.24
C ARG A 638 -24.20 -17.91 -19.02
N THR A 639 -22.94 -18.32 -19.17
CA THR A 639 -22.54 -19.71 -18.92
C THR A 639 -22.71 -20.04 -17.43
N ALA A 640 -22.26 -19.16 -16.54
CA ALA A 640 -22.43 -19.30 -15.10
C ALA A 640 -23.90 -19.38 -14.69
N ALA A 641 -24.72 -18.45 -15.19
CA ALA A 641 -26.15 -18.40 -14.92
C ALA A 641 -26.88 -19.69 -15.35
N ALA A 642 -26.51 -20.27 -16.48
CA ALA A 642 -27.13 -21.51 -16.97
C ALA A 642 -26.88 -22.72 -16.06
N PHE A 643 -25.75 -22.73 -15.34
CA PHE A 643 -25.41 -23.76 -14.36
C PHE A 643 -25.77 -23.39 -12.92
N GLY A 644 -26.57 -22.35 -12.72
CA GLY A 644 -27.08 -21.93 -11.41
C GLY A 644 -26.07 -21.15 -10.56
N ALA A 645 -24.94 -20.71 -11.14
CA ALA A 645 -24.02 -19.80 -10.49
C ALA A 645 -24.43 -18.34 -10.80
N PRO A 646 -24.57 -17.46 -9.78
CA PRO A 646 -24.98 -16.07 -10.00
C PRO A 646 -23.94 -15.26 -10.77
N GLU A 647 -22.66 -15.64 -10.67
CA GLU A 647 -21.52 -14.97 -11.32
C GLU A 647 -20.49 -16.04 -11.76
N PRO A 648 -19.63 -15.74 -12.74
CA PRO A 648 -18.53 -16.63 -13.13
C PRO A 648 -17.56 -16.87 -11.97
N PRO A 649 -17.07 -18.12 -11.75
CA PRO A 649 -16.08 -18.39 -10.72
C PRO A 649 -14.79 -17.59 -10.92
N LEU A 650 -14.18 -17.11 -9.84
CA LEU A 650 -12.92 -16.34 -9.89
C LEU A 650 -11.78 -17.10 -10.60
N GLN A 651 -11.78 -18.43 -10.50
CA GLN A 651 -10.80 -19.30 -11.17
C GLN A 651 -10.91 -19.23 -12.71
N ALA A 652 -12.07 -18.83 -13.26
CA ALA A 652 -12.27 -18.68 -14.70
C ALA A 652 -11.56 -17.43 -15.26
N SER A 653 -11.31 -16.41 -14.44
CA SER A 653 -10.75 -15.12 -14.89
C SER A 653 -9.39 -15.25 -15.57
N GLY A 654 -8.47 -16.04 -15.01
CA GLY A 654 -7.14 -16.25 -15.60
C GLY A 654 -7.19 -16.90 -16.99
N PRO A 655 -7.85 -18.06 -17.14
CA PRO A 655 -8.08 -18.69 -18.44
C PRO A 655 -8.82 -17.79 -19.44
N ILE A 656 -9.83 -17.02 -19.00
CA ILE A 656 -10.54 -16.06 -19.87
C ILE A 656 -9.63 -14.92 -20.33
N VAL A 657 -8.74 -14.41 -19.48
CA VAL A 657 -7.76 -13.41 -19.91
C VAL A 657 -6.78 -14.00 -20.92
N ALA A 658 -6.31 -15.23 -20.71
CA ALA A 658 -5.39 -15.91 -21.62
C ALA A 658 -6.00 -16.12 -23.02
N LEU A 659 -7.24 -16.61 -23.11
CA LEU A 659 -7.87 -16.83 -24.42
C LEU A 659 -8.17 -15.53 -25.17
N VAL A 660 -8.48 -14.42 -24.45
CA VAL A 660 -8.66 -13.11 -25.08
C VAL A 660 -7.33 -12.61 -25.63
N LEU A 661 -6.23 -12.79 -24.91
CA LEU A 661 -4.89 -12.45 -25.41
C LEU A 661 -4.51 -13.25 -26.66
N ASP A 662 -4.79 -14.56 -26.68
CA ASP A 662 -4.56 -15.41 -27.85
C ASP A 662 -5.37 -14.91 -29.06
N ALA A 663 -6.64 -14.54 -28.87
CA ALA A 663 -7.50 -13.99 -29.91
C ALA A 663 -7.04 -12.61 -30.42
N VAL A 664 -6.55 -11.74 -29.54
CA VAL A 664 -5.97 -10.45 -29.90
C VAL A 664 -4.70 -10.63 -30.72
N ALA A 665 -3.82 -11.55 -30.32
CA ALA A 665 -2.59 -11.83 -31.05
C ALA A 665 -2.86 -12.35 -32.47
N ALA A 666 -3.89 -13.18 -32.66
CA ALA A 666 -4.31 -13.65 -33.98
C ALA A 666 -4.88 -12.51 -34.84
N ALA A 667 -5.64 -11.59 -34.24
CA ALA A 667 -6.13 -10.38 -34.91
C ALA A 667 -4.98 -9.48 -35.36
N GLU A 668 -3.98 -9.25 -34.50
CA GLU A 668 -2.76 -8.49 -34.80
C GLU A 668 -2.01 -9.09 -36.00
N GLN A 669 -1.82 -10.42 -36.03
CA GLN A 669 -1.16 -11.11 -37.13
C GLN A 669 -1.89 -10.92 -38.47
N THR A 670 -3.22 -10.98 -38.45
CA THR A 670 -4.04 -10.79 -39.65
C THR A 670 -3.95 -9.35 -40.16
N ALA A 671 -3.98 -8.37 -39.26
CA ALA A 671 -3.79 -6.96 -39.59
C ALA A 671 -2.37 -6.67 -40.11
N HIS A 672 -1.36 -7.30 -39.51
CA HIS A 672 0.02 -7.17 -39.93
C HIS A 672 0.22 -7.68 -41.36
N ALA A 673 -0.34 -8.85 -41.71
CA ALA A 673 -0.28 -9.39 -43.07
C ALA A 673 -0.93 -8.46 -44.11
N PHE A 674 -2.04 -7.80 -43.76
CA PHE A 674 -2.66 -6.79 -44.61
C PHE A 674 -1.73 -5.59 -44.86
N LEU A 675 -1.11 -5.05 -43.80
CA LEU A 675 -0.21 -3.90 -43.91
C LEU A 675 1.10 -4.23 -44.64
N ASP A 676 1.61 -5.44 -44.48
CA ASP A 676 2.79 -5.92 -45.19
C ASP A 676 2.51 -6.11 -46.69
N THR A 677 1.31 -6.62 -47.02
CA THR A 677 0.85 -6.70 -48.41
C THR A 677 0.73 -5.29 -49.02
N LEU A 678 0.15 -4.34 -48.30
CA LEU A 678 0.06 -2.95 -48.75
C LEU A 678 1.44 -2.32 -48.96
N ALA A 679 2.38 -2.55 -48.03
CA ALA A 679 3.75 -2.07 -48.14
C ALA A 679 4.44 -2.62 -49.39
N THR A 680 4.26 -3.92 -49.66
CA THR A 680 4.79 -4.60 -50.84
C THR A 680 4.23 -4.00 -52.13
N LEU A 681 2.91 -3.81 -52.21
CA LEU A 681 2.25 -3.20 -53.37
C LEU A 681 2.72 -1.76 -53.63
N LEU A 682 2.88 -0.97 -52.56
CA LEU A 682 3.38 0.40 -52.68
C LEU A 682 4.84 0.44 -53.14
N ASN A 683 5.70 -0.43 -52.59
CA ASN A 683 7.10 -0.52 -53.02
C ASN A 683 7.21 -0.91 -54.50
N GLN A 684 6.42 -1.88 -54.97
CA GLN A 684 6.38 -2.26 -56.39
C GLN A 684 5.85 -1.13 -57.28
N ALA A 685 4.76 -0.46 -56.88
CA ALA A 685 4.17 0.63 -57.66
C ALA A 685 5.15 1.79 -57.87
N GLN A 686 5.99 2.09 -56.87
CA GLN A 686 7.03 3.11 -56.98
C GLN A 686 8.06 2.84 -58.08
N GLU A 687 8.24 1.61 -58.56
CA GLU A 687 9.15 1.33 -59.67
C GLU A 687 8.55 1.76 -61.03
N SER A 688 7.23 1.91 -61.09
CA SER A 688 6.46 2.10 -62.33
C SER A 688 5.83 3.48 -62.50
N THR A 689 5.79 4.30 -61.44
CA THR A 689 5.22 5.66 -61.46
C THR A 689 6.10 6.67 -60.73
N ASP A 690 6.01 7.93 -61.17
CA ASP A 690 6.56 9.11 -60.52
C ASP A 690 5.45 10.07 -60.04
N ASP A 691 4.17 9.73 -60.23
CA ASP A 691 3.04 10.49 -59.69
C ASP A 691 2.57 9.90 -58.36
N VAL A 692 2.56 10.75 -57.33
CA VAL A 692 2.10 10.36 -55.99
C VAL A 692 0.61 10.03 -55.98
N GLU A 693 -0.17 10.57 -56.92
CA GLU A 693 -1.60 10.30 -56.99
C GLU A 693 -1.91 8.86 -57.45
N ASP A 694 -1.00 8.21 -58.19
CA ASP A 694 -1.13 6.78 -58.51
C ASP A 694 -0.98 5.91 -57.26
N LEU A 695 -0.04 6.27 -56.37
CA LEU A 695 0.11 5.60 -55.06
C LEU A 695 -1.10 5.82 -54.16
N VAL A 696 -1.67 7.04 -54.18
CA VAL A 696 -2.91 7.36 -53.46
C VAL A 696 -4.08 6.53 -53.97
N ALA A 697 -4.22 6.37 -55.29
CA ALA A 697 -5.25 5.54 -55.89
C ALA A 697 -5.08 4.06 -55.51
N LEU A 698 -3.84 3.56 -55.46
CA LEU A 698 -3.53 2.20 -55.01
C LEU A 698 -3.93 1.97 -53.55
N VAL A 699 -3.59 2.90 -52.64
CA VAL A 699 -4.01 2.79 -51.23
C VAL A 699 -5.53 2.75 -51.11
N ARG A 700 -6.25 3.65 -51.79
CA ARG A 700 -7.73 3.66 -51.79
C ARG A 700 -8.31 2.33 -52.26
N THR A 701 -7.75 1.78 -53.34
CA THR A 701 -8.20 0.49 -53.90
C THR A 701 -7.91 -0.65 -52.93
N ALA A 702 -6.70 -0.70 -52.35
CA ALA A 702 -6.33 -1.71 -51.36
C ALA A 702 -7.22 -1.65 -50.11
N PHE A 703 -7.53 -0.46 -49.60
CA PHE A 703 -8.45 -0.31 -48.45
C PHE A 703 -9.89 -0.67 -48.82
N THR A 704 -10.36 -0.29 -50.01
CA THR A 704 -11.71 -0.66 -50.48
C THR A 704 -11.87 -2.17 -50.63
N ASP A 705 -10.87 -2.85 -51.20
CA ASP A 705 -10.98 -4.26 -51.57
C ASP A 705 -10.54 -5.21 -50.45
N MET A 706 -9.50 -4.86 -49.69
CA MET A 706 -8.88 -5.77 -48.72
C MET A 706 -9.30 -5.49 -47.30
N ALA A 707 -9.48 -4.22 -46.88
CA ALA A 707 -9.77 -3.90 -45.48
C ALA A 707 -11.10 -4.50 -44.97
N PRO A 708 -12.22 -4.50 -45.74
CA PRO A 708 -13.45 -5.16 -45.31
C PRO A 708 -13.29 -6.67 -45.13
N ARG A 709 -12.52 -7.33 -46.01
CA ARG A 709 -12.22 -8.77 -45.92
C ARG A 709 -11.36 -9.09 -44.71
N THR A 710 -10.33 -8.27 -44.46
CA THR A 710 -9.47 -8.38 -43.28
C THR A 710 -10.27 -8.18 -41.99
N ALA A 711 -11.10 -7.14 -41.93
CA ALA A 711 -11.94 -6.86 -40.76
C ALA A 711 -12.95 -7.98 -40.50
N ALA A 712 -13.59 -8.51 -41.54
CA ALA A 712 -14.51 -9.65 -41.41
C ALA A 712 -13.78 -10.92 -40.94
N SER A 713 -12.60 -11.22 -41.48
CA SER A 713 -11.79 -12.37 -41.07
C SER A 713 -11.35 -12.29 -39.60
N ILE A 714 -10.95 -11.09 -39.16
CA ILE A 714 -10.61 -10.82 -37.76
C ILE A 714 -11.84 -10.99 -36.87
N ALA A 715 -12.97 -10.36 -37.24
CA ALA A 715 -14.21 -10.42 -36.49
C ALA A 715 -14.73 -11.85 -36.32
N GLU A 716 -14.76 -12.64 -37.41
CA GLU A 716 -15.21 -14.02 -37.40
C GLU A 716 -14.33 -14.90 -36.51
N SER A 717 -13.02 -14.87 -36.73
CA SER A 717 -12.07 -15.74 -36.01
C SER A 717 -11.99 -15.37 -34.53
N ALA A 718 -11.98 -14.09 -34.20
CA ALA A 718 -11.87 -13.61 -32.82
C ALA A 718 -13.16 -13.85 -32.03
N ALA A 719 -14.34 -13.63 -32.62
CA ALA A 719 -15.62 -13.89 -31.96
C ALA A 719 -15.79 -15.36 -31.63
N VAL A 720 -15.51 -16.26 -32.58
CA VAL A 720 -15.66 -17.71 -32.38
C VAL A 720 -14.71 -18.21 -31.29
N ALA A 721 -13.45 -17.79 -31.34
CA ALA A 721 -12.45 -18.16 -30.33
C ALA A 721 -12.84 -17.65 -28.94
N THR A 722 -13.31 -16.40 -28.85
CA THR A 722 -13.63 -15.75 -27.58
C THR A 722 -14.89 -16.32 -26.94
N VAL A 723 -15.96 -16.51 -27.72
CA VAL A 723 -17.23 -17.01 -27.20
C VAL A 723 -17.09 -18.49 -26.78
N ASN A 724 -16.53 -19.35 -27.64
CA ASN A 724 -16.34 -20.75 -27.27
C ASN A 724 -15.37 -20.89 -26.09
N GLY A 725 -14.25 -20.16 -26.11
CA GLY A 725 -13.26 -20.21 -25.05
C GLY A 725 -13.79 -19.69 -23.70
N ALA A 726 -14.53 -18.57 -23.69
CA ALA A 726 -15.06 -18.01 -22.44
C ALA A 726 -16.16 -18.90 -21.82
N ALA A 727 -16.99 -19.54 -22.65
CA ALA A 727 -17.93 -20.54 -22.19
C ALA A 727 -17.18 -21.75 -21.61
N ASP A 728 -16.13 -22.22 -22.28
CA ASP A 728 -15.40 -23.40 -21.85
C ASP A 728 -14.60 -23.18 -20.56
N ALA A 729 -13.92 -22.05 -20.45
CA ALA A 729 -13.17 -21.65 -19.26
C ALA A 729 -14.10 -21.53 -18.03
N THR A 730 -15.27 -20.93 -18.22
CA THR A 730 -16.29 -20.81 -17.17
C THR A 730 -16.84 -22.19 -16.79
N ALA A 731 -17.22 -23.02 -17.77
CA ALA A 731 -17.74 -24.37 -17.53
C ALA A 731 -16.71 -25.26 -16.80
N THR A 732 -15.45 -25.20 -17.21
CA THR A 732 -14.35 -25.92 -16.55
C THR A 732 -14.19 -25.49 -15.08
N SER A 733 -14.37 -24.20 -14.78
CA SER A 733 -14.23 -23.66 -13.43
C SER A 733 -15.42 -23.97 -12.51
N LEU A 734 -16.59 -24.29 -13.07
CA LEU A 734 -17.78 -24.68 -12.31
C LEU A 734 -17.70 -26.13 -11.80
N GLY A 735 -16.85 -26.97 -12.38
CA GLY A 735 -16.51 -28.29 -11.87
C GLY A 735 -16.65 -29.42 -12.90
N PRO A 736 -16.16 -30.63 -12.55
CA PRO A 736 -16.01 -31.75 -13.47
C PRO A 736 -17.32 -32.43 -13.87
N ALA A 737 -18.43 -32.11 -13.20
CA ALA A 737 -19.75 -32.68 -13.48
C ALA A 737 -20.44 -32.06 -14.72
N ILE A 738 -19.69 -31.40 -15.61
CA ILE A 738 -20.19 -30.81 -16.85
C ILE A 738 -19.50 -31.52 -18.02
N VAL A 739 -20.30 -31.95 -18.98
CA VAL A 739 -19.81 -32.47 -20.26
C VAL A 739 -20.14 -31.49 -21.37
N ARG A 740 -19.29 -31.46 -22.39
CA ARG A 740 -19.42 -30.58 -23.55
C ARG A 740 -19.37 -31.38 -24.84
N THR A 741 -20.24 -31.01 -25.77
CA THR A 741 -20.41 -31.68 -27.06
C THR A 741 -20.01 -30.74 -28.18
N TRP A 742 -19.18 -31.22 -29.10
CA TRP A 742 -18.82 -30.48 -30.31
C TRP A 742 -20.00 -30.47 -31.30
N VAL A 743 -20.42 -29.29 -31.73
CA VAL A 743 -21.54 -29.12 -32.66
C VAL A 743 -21.09 -28.29 -33.85
N THR A 744 -21.09 -28.89 -35.03
CA THR A 744 -20.81 -28.24 -36.30
C THR A 744 -22.07 -27.61 -36.89
N ARG A 745 -21.90 -26.78 -37.92
CA ARG A 745 -23.03 -26.23 -38.69
C ARG A 745 -23.74 -27.27 -39.57
N ARG A 746 -23.15 -28.46 -39.75
CA ARG A 746 -23.65 -29.53 -40.62
C ARG A 746 -24.00 -29.06 -42.04
N ASP A 747 -23.22 -28.11 -42.56
CA ASP A 747 -23.32 -27.61 -43.93
C ASP A 747 -22.09 -28.03 -44.75
N ASP A 748 -22.17 -27.85 -46.08
CA ASP A 748 -21.10 -28.24 -47.02
C ASP A 748 -19.79 -27.44 -46.82
N ARG A 749 -19.81 -26.40 -45.97
CA ARG A 749 -18.64 -25.58 -45.64
C ARG A 749 -17.93 -26.07 -44.38
N VAL A 750 -18.48 -27.05 -43.64
CA VAL A 750 -17.78 -27.68 -42.52
C VAL A 750 -16.65 -28.56 -43.06
N ARG A 751 -15.46 -28.42 -42.48
CA ARG A 751 -14.29 -29.24 -42.83
C ARG A 751 -14.53 -30.71 -42.51
N ALA A 752 -13.95 -31.61 -43.29
CA ALA A 752 -14.00 -33.05 -43.00
C ALA A 752 -13.48 -33.38 -41.58
N ALA A 753 -12.36 -32.77 -41.18
CA ALA A 753 -11.78 -32.90 -39.84
C ALA A 753 -12.74 -32.50 -38.72
N HIS A 754 -13.53 -31.43 -38.91
CA HIS A 754 -14.49 -30.96 -37.90
C HIS A 754 -15.78 -31.77 -37.92
N SER A 755 -16.18 -32.26 -39.09
CA SER A 755 -17.33 -33.17 -39.24
C SER A 755 -17.08 -34.50 -38.53
N ALA A 756 -15.83 -34.98 -38.55
CA ALA A 756 -15.42 -36.21 -37.88
C ALA A 756 -15.56 -36.16 -36.35
N VAL A 757 -15.53 -34.97 -35.75
CA VAL A 757 -15.71 -34.78 -34.30
C VAL A 757 -17.11 -34.26 -33.93
N ASP A 758 -18.01 -34.05 -34.91
CA ASP A 758 -19.40 -33.64 -34.64
C ASP A 758 -20.11 -34.64 -33.72
N GLY A 759 -20.77 -34.13 -32.68
CA GLY A 759 -21.49 -34.96 -31.71
C GLY A 759 -20.59 -35.64 -30.66
N THR A 760 -19.27 -35.46 -30.72
CA THR A 760 -18.37 -35.99 -29.68
C THR A 760 -18.58 -35.25 -28.38
N THR A 761 -18.88 -35.98 -27.30
CA THR A 761 -19.04 -35.45 -25.94
C THR A 761 -17.83 -35.82 -25.09
N LEU A 762 -17.23 -34.84 -24.44
CA LEU A 762 -16.12 -35.00 -23.50
C LEU A 762 -16.40 -34.24 -22.19
N PRO A 763 -15.76 -34.62 -21.06
CA PRO A 763 -15.71 -33.76 -19.89
C PRO A 763 -15.18 -32.35 -20.22
N VAL A 764 -15.65 -31.33 -19.49
CA VAL A 764 -15.04 -29.99 -19.58
C VAL A 764 -13.57 -30.05 -19.17
N GLY A 765 -12.71 -29.28 -19.84
CA GLY A 765 -11.25 -29.31 -19.63
C GLY A 765 -10.49 -30.34 -20.48
N ASP A 766 -11.13 -31.43 -20.92
CA ASP A 766 -10.46 -32.44 -21.78
C ASP A 766 -10.39 -31.96 -23.24
N PRO A 767 -9.22 -31.95 -23.90
CA PRO A 767 -9.08 -31.47 -25.27
C PRO A 767 -9.69 -32.43 -26.29
N PHE A 768 -10.28 -31.88 -27.35
CA PHE A 768 -10.69 -32.65 -28.54
C PHE A 768 -9.48 -32.99 -29.40
N THR A 769 -9.47 -34.16 -30.02
CA THR A 769 -8.48 -34.50 -31.05
C THR A 769 -9.09 -34.28 -32.43
N VAL A 770 -8.63 -33.25 -33.16
CA VAL A 770 -9.12 -32.86 -34.48
C VAL A 770 -7.96 -32.94 -35.47
N ASP A 771 -8.03 -33.86 -36.43
CA ASP A 771 -6.97 -34.10 -37.44
C ASP A 771 -5.57 -34.32 -36.83
N GLY A 772 -5.52 -35.02 -35.69
CA GLY A 772 -4.27 -35.28 -34.96
C GLY A 772 -3.77 -34.14 -34.07
N TYR A 773 -4.47 -32.99 -34.04
CA TYR A 773 -4.15 -31.86 -33.16
C TYR A 773 -5.09 -31.82 -31.96
N ALA A 774 -4.54 -31.51 -30.78
CA ALA A 774 -5.33 -31.23 -29.59
C ALA A 774 -5.93 -29.82 -29.68
N MET A 775 -7.25 -29.72 -29.60
CA MET A 775 -8.00 -28.47 -29.61
C MET A 775 -8.81 -28.33 -28.33
N ARG A 776 -8.63 -27.22 -27.61
CA ARG A 776 -9.40 -26.97 -26.38
C ARG A 776 -10.86 -26.71 -26.73
N TRP A 777 -11.15 -25.94 -27.78
CA TRP A 777 -12.51 -25.64 -28.26
C TRP A 777 -12.48 -25.29 -29.76
N PRO A 778 -13.64 -25.17 -30.43
CA PRO A 778 -13.65 -24.74 -31.82
C PRO A 778 -13.20 -23.30 -31.99
N GLY A 779 -12.23 -23.07 -32.86
CA GLY A 779 -11.58 -21.77 -33.05
C GLY A 779 -10.45 -21.49 -32.05
N ASP A 780 -9.94 -22.49 -31.34
CA ASP A 780 -8.76 -22.36 -30.47
C ASP A 780 -7.54 -21.86 -31.26
N GLN A 781 -7.04 -20.66 -30.93
CA GLN A 781 -5.96 -19.98 -31.66
C GLN A 781 -4.60 -20.67 -31.52
N LEU A 782 -4.45 -21.64 -30.62
CA LEU A 782 -3.25 -22.46 -30.51
C LEU A 782 -3.20 -23.60 -31.55
N ALA A 783 -4.32 -23.90 -32.22
CA ALA A 783 -4.39 -24.90 -33.26
C ALA A 783 -4.04 -24.32 -34.66
N PRO A 784 -3.60 -25.15 -35.62
CA PRO A 784 -3.25 -24.69 -36.96
C PRO A 784 -4.38 -23.91 -37.67
N LEU A 785 -4.00 -22.86 -38.41
CA LEU A 785 -4.94 -21.98 -39.12
C LEU A 785 -5.94 -22.72 -40.01
N HIS A 786 -5.53 -23.81 -40.66
CA HIS A 786 -6.43 -24.58 -41.54
C HIS A 786 -7.59 -25.25 -40.79
N LEU A 787 -7.52 -25.40 -39.46
CA LEU A 787 -8.59 -25.87 -38.60
C LEU A 787 -9.40 -24.70 -38.02
N THR A 788 -8.76 -23.57 -37.73
CA THR A 788 -9.34 -22.50 -36.90
C THR A 788 -9.95 -21.34 -37.69
N ILE A 789 -9.38 -20.98 -38.85
CA ILE A 789 -9.86 -19.86 -39.67
C ILE A 789 -11.31 -20.10 -40.11
N ASN A 790 -12.19 -19.11 -40.10
CA ASN A 790 -13.61 -19.24 -40.50
C ASN A 790 -14.34 -20.45 -39.84
N CYS A 791 -13.89 -20.88 -38.66
CA CYS A 791 -14.54 -21.93 -37.91
C CYS A 791 -15.89 -21.43 -37.41
N ARG A 792 -16.97 -22.17 -37.64
CA ARG A 792 -18.34 -21.81 -37.18
C ARG A 792 -18.95 -22.86 -36.25
N CYS A 793 -18.10 -23.76 -35.75
CA CYS A 793 -18.48 -24.81 -34.81
C CYS A 793 -18.64 -24.22 -33.41
N ARG A 794 -19.44 -24.88 -32.59
CA ARG A 794 -19.83 -24.42 -31.24
C ARG A 794 -19.81 -25.56 -30.24
N LEU A 795 -19.90 -25.21 -28.96
CA LEU A 795 -19.99 -26.16 -27.87
C LEU A 795 -21.35 -26.10 -27.20
N ARG A 796 -21.88 -27.28 -26.89
CA ARG A 796 -23.06 -27.48 -26.04
C ARG A 796 -22.63 -28.12 -24.73
N TYR A 797 -23.02 -27.54 -23.61
CA TYR A 797 -22.68 -27.97 -22.26
C TYR A 797 -23.93 -28.52 -21.55
N ARG A 798 -23.77 -29.60 -20.78
CA ARG A 798 -24.82 -30.15 -19.91
C ARG A 798 -24.21 -30.82 -18.66
N PRO A 799 -24.97 -30.97 -17.57
CA PRO A 799 -24.53 -31.78 -16.44
C PRO A 799 -24.30 -33.25 -16.86
N ASP A 800 -23.28 -33.88 -16.30
CA ASP A 800 -23.00 -35.30 -16.49
C ASP A 800 -24.14 -36.13 -15.85
N GLY A 801 -24.87 -36.89 -16.66
CA GLY A 801 -26.04 -37.68 -16.23
C GLY A 801 -27.44 -37.15 -16.61
N GLY A 802 -27.58 -36.00 -17.29
CA GLY A 802 -28.87 -35.56 -17.84
C GLY A 802 -29.19 -36.22 -19.20
N GLU A 803 -30.39 -36.80 -19.38
CA GLU A 803 -30.86 -37.36 -20.66
C GLU A 803 -30.90 -36.29 -21.78
N LEU A 804 -30.64 -36.72 -23.03
CA LEU A 804 -30.54 -35.89 -24.24
C LEU A 804 -31.88 -35.39 -24.79
#